data_AF-A0A060YML9-F1
#
_entry.id   AF-A0A060YML9-F1
#
_cell.length_a   1.000
_cell.length_b   1.000
_cell.length_c   1.000
_cell.angle_alpha   90.00
_cell.angle_beta   90.00
_cell.angle_gamma   90.00
#
_symmetry.space_group_name_H-M   'P 1'
#
loop_
_entity.id
_entity.type
_entity.pdbx_description
1 polymer ?
#
loop_
_entity_poly.entity_id
_entity_poly.type
_entity_poly.pdbx_seq_one_letter_code
_entity_poly.pdbx_strand_id
1 'polypeptide(L)'
;MMIDIRMRCLYLGGLATDASLLSLPDCGSKKWGADCDKDCPECLNGGVCHDSDGDCICPPGFMGMRCETACREGMFGRNCQEWCRSELDCVGLRFCLADPYGCSCASGWFGHHCNRSCHRDMYGADCSLSCRCKNGGVCNRFSGCQCPTGWRGQHCEKSDRAPQILDMASSLEWNLDSSPEILCSATGNPLPSHTSIELRKLDSSVLKASRTTMDSNKSTAQFEIPRLSFEHAGLWECRVSTNGGQDSRKFNLTVKEPPCPNTPPKLLEKRSKQLVVMPVDSYRGDGPIDSTKLLYKPMETGDSWSSIIVYSREPITLMNLKPSTRYHVRVQLTRPGEGGEGTLGPEAIMETDCPEPTVRPEIDFSSLEGRNATVRWLLPGNDGGAVGAASGFLVQLFGPSPSGEKLREETTLLNVLSTKFYNLQYHQDYTVVVRLLNCGSLGPASKPYHFRINSQGPSSPRNVQALPLSVSAVQVKWQPPEDPNGGIVKYIIEYQPVGQGSLHPWVDTDDGNKTAKDVTALNGSTLYQFRVRAFSKVPGEWSKLVHARTQGDGFQDFTPTTQGVGGRPGSEGYQLVVAVVGSVTVTCVTILLALLVLFCIRKTLLKHRRNFTYQSGSGEETILQFNSGTLTLTRRPKPAAESLTYPILEWDDIKFEDVIGEGNFGQVIKAMIKKDGAKMSAAIKMLKAEFASENDHRDFAGELEVLCKLGQHPNIINLIGACENRGESPIYWSGWELHAFN
;
A
#
# COMPACT_ATOMS: atom_id res chain seq x y z
N MET A 1 -34.71 55.15 -67.71
CA MET A 1 -36.11 55.39 -68.11
C MET A 1 -36.57 56.61 -67.32
N MET A 2 -36.65 57.78 -67.97
CA MET A 2 -37.02 59.04 -67.32
C MET A 2 -38.51 59.01 -66.99
N ILE A 3 -38.87 59.36 -65.75
CA ILE A 3 -40.21 59.87 -65.43
C ILE A 3 -40.00 61.21 -64.73
N ASP A 4 -40.29 62.25 -65.49
CA ASP A 4 -40.36 63.65 -65.08
C ASP A 4 -41.70 63.86 -64.36
N ILE A 5 -41.67 64.34 -63.11
CA ILE A 5 -42.88 64.82 -62.43
C ILE A 5 -42.62 66.25 -61.95
N ARG A 6 -43.04 67.20 -62.78
CA ARG A 6 -43.28 68.59 -62.40
C ARG A 6 -44.49 68.68 -61.47
N MET A 7 -44.27 69.15 -60.24
CA MET A 7 -45.33 69.62 -59.36
C MET A 7 -45.81 71.00 -59.82
N ARG A 8 -47.08 71.13 -60.22
CA ARG A 8 -47.83 72.39 -60.24
C ARG A 8 -48.85 72.35 -59.11
N CYS A 9 -48.78 73.30 -58.19
CA CYS A 9 -49.86 73.57 -57.25
C CYS A 9 -51.07 74.16 -58.01
N LEU A 10 -52.25 73.61 -57.76
CA LEU A 10 -53.53 74.25 -58.03
C LEU A 10 -54.46 74.03 -56.83
N TYR A 11 -55.08 75.12 -56.41
CA TYR A 11 -55.98 75.25 -55.26
C TYR A 11 -57.27 74.43 -55.44
N LEU A 12 -57.77 73.93 -54.31
CA LEU A 12 -58.96 73.09 -54.12
C LEU A 12 -60.27 73.65 -54.68
N GLY A 13 -61.13 72.74 -55.12
CA GLY A 13 -62.58 72.95 -55.19
C GLY A 13 -63.33 71.64 -55.46
N GLY A 14 -63.70 70.91 -54.40
CA GLY A 14 -64.67 69.80 -54.50
C GLY A 14 -64.41 68.65 -53.54
N LEU A 15 -65.28 68.49 -52.56
CA LEU A 15 -65.27 67.42 -51.55
C LEU A 15 -65.20 66.03 -52.19
N ALA A 16 -64.18 65.26 -51.81
CA ALA A 16 -64.19 63.80 -51.82
C ALA A 16 -64.00 63.33 -50.39
N THR A 17 -64.88 62.43 -49.98
CA THR A 17 -64.95 61.78 -48.67
C THR A 17 -63.60 61.27 -48.19
N ASP A 18 -63.38 61.52 -46.89
CA ASP A 18 -62.23 61.15 -46.08
C ASP A 18 -61.81 59.69 -46.30
N ALA A 19 -60.74 59.50 -47.06
CA ALA A 19 -59.88 58.35 -46.95
C ALA A 19 -58.57 58.86 -46.36
N SER A 20 -58.58 59.05 -45.04
CA SER A 20 -57.35 59.11 -44.26
C SER A 20 -56.60 57.80 -44.50
N LEU A 21 -55.68 57.81 -45.47
CA LEU A 21 -54.57 56.89 -45.49
C LEU A 21 -53.81 57.18 -44.20
N LEU A 22 -54.10 56.38 -43.16
CA LEU A 22 -53.28 56.33 -41.97
C LEU A 22 -51.87 55.97 -42.44
N SER A 23 -51.01 56.98 -42.57
CA SER A 23 -49.58 56.76 -42.44
C SER A 23 -49.40 56.18 -41.04
N LEU A 24 -49.04 54.89 -40.98
CA LEU A 24 -48.59 54.20 -39.78
C LEU A 24 -47.58 55.09 -39.04
N PRO A 25 -47.55 55.02 -37.70
CA PRO A 25 -46.85 55.99 -36.88
C PRO A 25 -45.38 56.01 -37.26
N ASP A 26 -44.91 57.16 -37.73
CA ASP A 26 -43.50 57.54 -37.74
C ASP A 26 -42.96 57.20 -36.34
N CYS A 27 -42.16 56.13 -36.25
CA CYS A 27 -41.69 55.65 -34.97
C CYS A 27 -40.95 56.81 -34.30
N GLY A 28 -41.37 57.19 -33.09
CA GLY A 28 -40.72 58.28 -32.35
C GLY A 28 -39.20 58.08 -32.33
N SER A 29 -38.44 59.19 -32.41
CA SER A 29 -36.98 59.17 -32.64
C SER A 29 -36.27 58.06 -31.85
N LYS A 30 -35.53 57.20 -32.56
CA LYS A 30 -34.72 56.04 -32.07
C LYS A 30 -35.44 54.69 -31.94
N LYS A 31 -36.62 54.50 -32.53
CA LYS A 31 -37.26 53.19 -32.61
C LYS A 31 -37.59 52.79 -34.04
N TRP A 32 -37.71 51.49 -34.30
CA TRP A 32 -38.03 50.93 -35.61
C TRP A 32 -38.86 49.63 -35.51
N GLY A 33 -39.38 49.19 -36.65
CA GLY A 33 -40.19 47.99 -36.80
C GLY A 33 -41.68 48.30 -36.87
N ALA A 34 -42.47 47.33 -37.32
CA ALA A 34 -43.90 47.49 -37.59
C ALA A 34 -44.71 48.05 -36.38
N ASP A 35 -44.27 47.76 -35.16
CA ASP A 35 -44.89 48.21 -33.90
C ASP A 35 -44.03 49.23 -33.12
N CYS A 36 -42.91 49.69 -33.68
CA CYS A 36 -41.94 50.58 -33.02
C CYS A 36 -41.39 50.05 -31.68
N ASP A 37 -41.24 48.73 -31.54
CA ASP A 37 -40.77 48.09 -30.30
C ASP A 37 -39.25 47.84 -30.27
N LYS A 38 -38.57 47.97 -31.40
CA LYS A 38 -37.12 47.74 -31.50
C LYS A 38 -36.38 49.06 -31.41
N ASP A 39 -35.30 49.09 -30.63
CA ASP A 39 -34.43 50.26 -30.57
C ASP A 39 -33.57 50.34 -31.84
N CYS A 40 -33.46 51.55 -32.39
CA CYS A 40 -32.58 51.82 -33.52
C CYS A 40 -31.11 51.65 -33.13
N PRO A 41 -30.27 51.10 -34.03
CA PRO A 41 -28.83 51.18 -33.85
C PRO A 41 -28.40 52.66 -33.80
N GLU A 42 -27.38 52.95 -33.01
CA GLU A 42 -26.81 54.28 -32.96
C GLU A 42 -26.04 54.55 -34.26
N CYS A 43 -26.72 55.23 -35.21
CA CYS A 43 -26.14 55.68 -36.46
C CYS A 43 -25.18 56.85 -36.22
N LEU A 44 -23.92 56.68 -36.61
CA LEU A 44 -22.85 57.64 -36.42
C LEU A 44 -22.77 58.64 -37.58
N ASN A 45 -21.97 59.68 -37.40
CA ASN A 45 -21.67 60.68 -38.43
C ASN A 45 -22.89 61.32 -39.11
N GLY A 46 -24.02 61.45 -38.41
CA GLY A 46 -25.25 62.05 -38.95
C GLY A 46 -26.12 61.10 -39.77
N GLY A 47 -25.87 59.78 -39.69
CA GLY A 47 -26.77 58.78 -40.24
C GLY A 47 -28.14 58.76 -39.54
N VAL A 48 -29.17 58.37 -40.29
CA VAL A 48 -30.54 58.31 -39.81
C VAL A 48 -31.01 56.86 -39.86
N CYS A 49 -31.56 56.37 -38.75
CA CYS A 49 -32.15 55.04 -38.68
C CYS A 49 -33.46 55.01 -39.47
N HIS A 50 -33.61 54.02 -40.34
CA HIS A 50 -34.86 53.79 -41.04
C HIS A 50 -35.87 53.14 -40.09
N ASP A 51 -37.04 53.74 -39.99
CA ASP A 51 -38.17 53.31 -39.16
C ASP A 51 -38.70 51.89 -39.47
N SER A 52 -38.56 51.39 -40.70
CA SER A 52 -39.15 50.12 -41.12
C SER A 52 -38.23 48.90 -40.91
N ASP A 53 -36.94 49.02 -41.23
CA ASP A 53 -35.96 47.91 -41.19
C ASP A 53 -34.82 48.12 -40.18
N GLY A 54 -34.73 49.31 -39.57
CA GLY A 54 -33.72 49.63 -38.57
C GLY A 54 -32.33 49.91 -39.14
N ASP A 55 -32.16 49.91 -40.45
CA ASP A 55 -30.87 50.15 -41.09
C ASP A 55 -30.48 51.63 -41.00
N CYS A 56 -29.19 51.91 -40.83
CA CYS A 56 -28.67 53.27 -40.89
C CYS A 56 -28.52 53.74 -42.34
N ILE A 57 -29.26 54.77 -42.71
CA ILE A 57 -29.08 55.51 -43.97
C ILE A 57 -27.91 56.48 -43.78
N CYS A 58 -26.80 56.21 -44.49
CA CYS A 58 -25.57 56.97 -44.31
C CYS A 58 -25.50 58.23 -45.18
N PRO A 59 -24.99 59.35 -44.62
CA PRO A 59 -24.81 60.58 -45.37
C PRO A 59 -23.79 60.42 -46.52
N PRO A 60 -23.90 61.25 -47.58
CA PRO A 60 -22.95 61.25 -48.69
C PRO A 60 -21.52 61.54 -48.19
N GLY A 61 -20.66 60.52 -48.26
CA GLY A 61 -19.29 60.55 -47.76
C GLY A 61 -19.02 59.61 -46.59
N PHE A 62 -20.02 58.84 -46.14
CA PHE A 62 -19.86 57.81 -45.10
C PHE A 62 -20.54 56.50 -45.49
N MET A 63 -20.04 55.38 -44.98
CA MET A 63 -20.58 54.03 -45.17
C MET A 63 -20.40 53.17 -43.91
N GLY A 64 -20.88 51.93 -43.99
CA GLY A 64 -20.88 50.97 -42.88
C GLY A 64 -22.28 50.78 -42.31
N MET A 65 -22.46 49.73 -41.50
CA MET A 65 -23.77 49.40 -40.93
C MET A 65 -24.26 50.46 -39.95
N ARG A 66 -23.35 51.28 -39.41
CA ARG A 66 -23.64 52.40 -38.52
C ARG A 66 -23.06 53.71 -39.03
N CYS A 67 -22.71 53.81 -40.31
CA CYS A 67 -22.09 54.99 -40.91
C CYS A 67 -20.77 55.43 -40.25
N GLU A 68 -20.04 54.47 -39.69
CA GLU A 68 -18.82 54.67 -38.92
C GLU A 68 -17.58 54.95 -39.79
N THR A 69 -17.63 54.61 -41.08
CA THR A 69 -16.48 54.66 -41.98
C THR A 69 -16.61 55.83 -42.95
N ALA A 70 -15.64 56.75 -42.95
CA ALA A 70 -15.58 57.81 -43.95
C ALA A 70 -15.14 57.27 -45.32
N CYS A 71 -15.82 57.71 -46.38
CA CYS A 71 -15.38 57.50 -47.76
C CYS A 71 -14.10 58.29 -48.04
N ARG A 72 -13.36 57.90 -49.09
CA ARG A 72 -12.30 58.76 -49.65
C ARG A 72 -12.92 60.07 -50.16
N GLU A 73 -12.14 61.15 -50.09
CA GLU A 73 -12.57 62.47 -50.55
C GLU A 73 -13.10 62.39 -52.01
N GLY A 74 -14.30 62.93 -52.24
CA GLY A 74 -14.99 62.89 -53.54
C GLY A 74 -15.82 61.63 -53.81
N MET A 75 -15.84 60.63 -52.92
CA MET A 75 -16.64 59.39 -53.07
C MET A 75 -17.90 59.41 -52.18
N PHE A 76 -18.98 58.77 -52.65
CA PHE A 76 -20.27 58.67 -51.95
C PHE A 76 -21.03 57.39 -52.33
N GLY A 77 -22.23 57.22 -51.76
CA GLY A 77 -23.10 56.05 -51.98
C GLY A 77 -22.90 54.95 -50.92
N ARG A 78 -23.75 53.90 -50.96
CA ARG A 78 -23.88 52.88 -49.90
C ARG A 78 -22.57 52.16 -49.53
N ASN A 79 -21.65 52.03 -50.49
CA ASN A 79 -20.34 51.39 -50.32
C ASN A 79 -19.18 52.31 -50.78
N CYS A 80 -19.38 53.63 -50.82
CA CYS A 80 -18.41 54.60 -51.34
C CYS A 80 -17.91 54.26 -52.77
N GLN A 81 -18.76 53.73 -53.65
CA GLN A 81 -18.36 53.31 -55.01
C GLN A 81 -18.64 54.39 -56.07
N GLU A 82 -19.48 55.37 -55.75
CA GLU A 82 -19.77 56.48 -56.64
C GLU A 82 -18.80 57.63 -56.36
N TRP A 83 -18.47 58.42 -57.38
CA TRP A 83 -17.59 59.58 -57.24
C TRP A 83 -18.17 60.83 -57.89
N CYS A 84 -17.88 61.98 -57.33
CA CYS A 84 -18.28 63.27 -57.87
C CYS A 84 -17.49 63.54 -59.16
N ARG A 85 -18.20 63.66 -60.30
CA ARG A 85 -17.60 63.77 -61.64
C ARG A 85 -17.08 65.17 -62.00
N SER A 86 -17.22 66.14 -61.11
CA SER A 86 -16.79 67.53 -61.34
C SER A 86 -15.29 67.68 -61.07
N GLU A 87 -14.60 68.57 -61.80
CA GLU A 87 -13.20 68.93 -61.56
C GLU A 87 -12.98 69.62 -60.19
N LEU A 88 -14.07 69.98 -59.51
CA LEU A 88 -14.10 70.66 -58.21
C LEU A 88 -14.72 69.76 -57.11
N ASP A 89 -14.47 68.45 -57.11
CA ASP A 89 -15.06 67.48 -56.17
C ASP A 89 -16.61 67.51 -56.14
N CYS A 90 -17.23 67.38 -54.96
CA CYS A 90 -18.68 67.43 -54.76
C CYS A 90 -19.24 68.85 -54.58
N VAL A 91 -18.48 69.89 -54.95
CA VAL A 91 -18.91 71.29 -54.84
C VAL A 91 -20.16 71.54 -55.68
N GLY A 92 -21.14 72.24 -55.12
CA GLY A 92 -22.34 72.61 -55.85
C GLY A 92 -23.38 71.49 -55.95
N LEU A 93 -23.09 70.30 -55.43
CA LEU A 93 -23.97 69.13 -55.52
C LEU A 93 -24.76 68.94 -54.23
N ARG A 94 -26.08 68.81 -54.38
CA ARG A 94 -27.01 68.43 -53.31
C ARG A 94 -27.46 67.00 -53.53
N PHE A 95 -27.34 66.18 -52.49
CA PHE A 95 -27.69 64.76 -52.51
C PHE A 95 -29.00 64.56 -51.78
N CYS A 96 -29.89 63.75 -52.33
CA CYS A 96 -31.14 63.33 -51.70
C CYS A 96 -31.12 61.81 -51.55
N LEU A 97 -31.29 61.34 -50.32
CA LEU A 97 -31.34 59.92 -49.99
C LEU A 97 -32.79 59.52 -49.67
N ALA A 98 -33.00 58.22 -49.45
CA ALA A 98 -34.30 57.68 -49.09
C ALA A 98 -34.84 58.35 -47.80
N ASP A 99 -36.15 58.50 -47.72
CA ASP A 99 -36.85 58.84 -46.48
C ASP A 99 -36.51 57.80 -45.40
N PRO A 100 -36.27 58.15 -44.13
CA PRO A 100 -36.44 59.47 -43.50
C PRO A 100 -35.23 60.44 -43.55
N TYR A 101 -34.18 60.18 -44.35
CA TYR A 101 -32.95 61.00 -44.33
C TYR A 101 -33.13 62.41 -44.94
N GLY A 102 -33.80 62.52 -46.09
CA GLY A 102 -33.99 63.79 -46.81
C GLY A 102 -32.81 64.20 -47.72
N CYS A 103 -32.48 65.49 -47.77
CA CYS A 103 -31.46 66.02 -48.70
C CYS A 103 -30.43 66.93 -48.03
N SER A 104 -29.14 66.64 -48.24
CA SER A 104 -28.01 67.36 -47.66
C SER A 104 -26.90 67.63 -48.70
N CYS A 105 -25.97 68.52 -48.38
CA CYS A 105 -24.69 68.58 -49.07
C CYS A 105 -23.82 67.35 -48.73
N ALA A 106 -22.81 67.08 -49.57
CA ALA A 106 -21.76 66.11 -49.25
C ALA A 106 -20.96 66.54 -48.01
N SER A 107 -20.37 65.56 -47.31
CA SER A 107 -19.44 65.86 -46.21
C SER A 107 -18.37 66.85 -46.67
N GLY A 108 -18.05 67.84 -45.83
CA GLY A 108 -17.09 68.90 -46.15
C GLY A 108 -17.67 70.16 -46.80
N TRP A 109 -18.96 70.17 -47.16
CA TRP A 109 -19.64 71.28 -47.82
C TRP A 109 -20.95 71.67 -47.12
N PHE A 110 -21.30 72.96 -47.15
CA PHE A 110 -22.55 73.48 -46.61
C PHE A 110 -23.11 74.67 -47.40
N GLY A 111 -24.31 75.10 -47.01
CA GLY A 111 -25.05 76.21 -47.58
C GLY A 111 -26.07 75.76 -48.61
N HIS A 112 -26.99 76.65 -48.97
CA HIS A 112 -28.11 76.34 -49.86
C HIS A 112 -27.70 75.74 -51.23
N HIS A 113 -26.50 76.07 -51.68
CA HIS A 113 -25.92 75.59 -52.95
C HIS A 113 -24.69 74.69 -52.75
N CYS A 114 -24.38 74.21 -51.54
CA CYS A 114 -23.24 73.32 -51.27
C CYS A 114 -21.88 73.81 -51.83
N ASN A 115 -21.69 75.13 -51.86
CA ASN A 115 -20.52 75.77 -52.45
C ASN A 115 -19.55 76.35 -51.42
N ARG A 116 -19.86 76.23 -50.13
CA ARG A 116 -19.02 76.70 -49.03
C ARG A 116 -18.38 75.51 -48.34
N SER A 117 -17.07 75.56 -48.13
CA SER A 117 -16.35 74.53 -47.38
C SER A 117 -16.58 74.67 -45.88
N CYS A 118 -16.64 73.56 -45.14
CA CYS A 118 -16.78 73.62 -43.68
C CYS A 118 -15.72 74.50 -43.01
N HIS A 119 -16.12 75.16 -41.91
CA HIS A 119 -15.22 75.87 -41.02
C HIS A 119 -14.20 74.91 -40.37
N ARG A 120 -13.08 75.46 -39.90
CA ARG A 120 -12.12 74.71 -39.07
C ARG A 120 -12.89 74.17 -37.86
N ASP A 121 -12.77 72.87 -37.60
CA ASP A 121 -13.46 72.11 -36.53
C ASP A 121 -14.88 71.63 -36.81
N MET A 122 -15.35 71.70 -38.06
CA MET A 122 -16.65 71.17 -38.48
C MET A 122 -16.49 70.16 -39.63
N TYR A 123 -17.32 69.13 -39.63
CA TYR A 123 -17.31 68.04 -40.62
C TYR A 123 -18.70 67.45 -40.81
N GLY A 124 -18.83 66.47 -41.70
CA GLY A 124 -20.10 65.78 -41.97
C GLY A 124 -20.97 66.50 -42.99
N ALA A 125 -22.11 65.88 -43.32
CA ALA A 125 -23.08 66.45 -44.24
C ALA A 125 -23.60 67.80 -43.72
N ASP A 126 -23.68 68.80 -44.61
CA ASP A 126 -24.01 70.19 -44.29
C ASP A 126 -23.10 70.84 -43.23
N CYS A 127 -21.92 70.25 -42.97
CA CYS A 127 -21.03 70.63 -41.87
C CYS A 127 -21.74 70.63 -40.50
N SER A 128 -22.70 69.74 -40.31
CA SER A 128 -23.55 69.69 -39.10
C SER A 128 -22.86 69.11 -37.87
N LEU A 129 -21.69 68.48 -38.03
CA LEU A 129 -20.96 67.83 -36.95
C LEU A 129 -19.74 68.65 -36.54
N SER A 130 -19.47 68.71 -35.25
CA SER A 130 -18.27 69.34 -34.71
C SER A 130 -17.21 68.29 -34.39
N CYS A 131 -15.98 68.55 -34.82
CA CYS A 131 -14.82 67.74 -34.47
C CYS A 131 -14.46 67.91 -32.99
N ARG A 132 -14.60 66.84 -32.21
CA ARG A 132 -14.20 66.78 -30.79
C ARG A 132 -12.99 65.86 -30.59
N CYS A 133 -11.99 66.01 -31.45
CA CYS A 133 -10.86 65.10 -31.50
C CYS A 133 -10.01 65.18 -30.23
N LYS A 134 -9.69 64.02 -29.66
CA LYS A 134 -8.86 63.86 -28.46
C LYS A 134 -7.49 63.32 -28.85
N ASN A 135 -6.56 63.31 -27.89
CA ASN A 135 -5.27 62.62 -27.99
C ASN A 135 -4.44 62.96 -29.25
N GLY A 136 -4.49 64.22 -29.69
CA GLY A 136 -3.74 64.69 -30.86
C GLY A 136 -4.37 64.38 -32.22
N GLY A 137 -5.65 63.95 -32.25
CA GLY A 137 -6.40 63.80 -33.50
C GLY A 137 -6.61 65.13 -34.23
N VAL A 138 -6.49 65.10 -35.56
CA VAL A 138 -6.63 66.28 -36.42
C VAL A 138 -8.00 66.27 -37.09
N CYS A 139 -8.73 67.38 -37.04
CA CYS A 139 -10.02 67.50 -37.71
C CYS A 139 -9.83 67.65 -39.22
N ASN A 140 -10.38 66.70 -39.99
CA ASN A 140 -10.55 66.80 -41.42
C ASN A 140 -12.04 67.05 -41.72
N ARG A 141 -12.33 68.05 -42.56
CA ARG A 141 -13.70 68.47 -42.87
C ARG A 141 -14.55 67.41 -43.58
N PHE A 142 -13.93 66.43 -44.22
CA PHE A 142 -14.60 65.34 -44.92
C PHE A 142 -14.77 64.09 -44.04
N SER A 143 -13.74 63.68 -43.31
CA SER A 143 -13.72 62.42 -42.55
C SER A 143 -13.94 62.55 -41.05
N GLY A 144 -13.95 63.77 -40.49
CA GLY A 144 -13.95 64.01 -39.05
C GLY A 144 -12.57 63.87 -38.43
N CYS A 145 -12.48 63.24 -37.26
CA CYS A 145 -11.21 63.11 -36.54
C CYS A 145 -10.29 62.06 -37.18
N GLN A 146 -9.16 62.51 -37.69
CA GLN A 146 -8.07 61.65 -38.13
C GLN A 146 -7.17 61.32 -36.94
N CYS A 147 -7.20 60.07 -36.50
CA CYS A 147 -6.50 59.65 -35.30
C CYS A 147 -5.03 59.33 -35.56
N PRO A 148 -4.11 59.73 -34.66
CA PRO A 148 -2.71 59.32 -34.74
C PRO A 148 -2.59 57.81 -34.48
N THR A 149 -1.47 57.22 -34.89
CA THR A 149 -1.18 55.79 -34.70
C THR A 149 -1.38 55.38 -33.24
N GLY A 150 -2.14 54.30 -33.02
CA GLY A 150 -2.48 53.79 -31.68
C GLY A 150 -3.76 54.39 -31.07
N TRP A 151 -4.52 55.19 -31.81
CA TRP A 151 -5.82 55.71 -31.38
C TRP A 151 -6.90 55.48 -32.44
N ARG A 152 -8.14 55.26 -31.99
CA ARG A 152 -9.32 55.09 -32.82
C ARG A 152 -10.58 55.63 -32.15
N GLY A 153 -11.70 55.51 -32.86
CA GLY A 153 -13.01 56.01 -32.43
C GLY A 153 -13.34 57.32 -33.13
N GLN A 154 -14.61 57.74 -33.02
CA GLN A 154 -15.11 58.94 -33.70
C GLN A 154 -14.36 60.21 -33.29
N HIS A 155 -13.77 60.20 -32.10
CA HIS A 155 -13.06 61.30 -31.49
C HIS A 155 -11.64 60.94 -31.06
N CYS A 156 -11.08 59.83 -31.56
CA CYS A 156 -9.77 59.31 -31.13
C CYS A 156 -9.71 59.04 -29.62
N GLU A 157 -10.83 58.63 -29.04
CA GLU A 157 -11.02 58.43 -27.61
C GLU A 157 -10.59 57.05 -27.12
N LYS A 158 -10.42 56.08 -28.03
CA LYS A 158 -10.05 54.70 -27.70
C LYS A 158 -8.60 54.45 -28.08
N SER A 159 -7.78 54.04 -27.10
CA SER A 159 -6.41 53.63 -27.36
C SER A 159 -6.38 52.22 -27.91
N ASP A 160 -5.59 51.99 -28.94
CA ASP A 160 -5.29 50.68 -29.47
C ASP A 160 -3.93 50.21 -28.91
N ARG A 161 -3.98 49.24 -28.01
CA ARG A 161 -2.79 48.59 -27.44
C ARG A 161 -2.64 47.22 -28.06
N ALA A 162 -1.46 46.94 -28.58
CA ALA A 162 -1.10 45.61 -29.09
C ALA A 162 -1.42 44.54 -28.05
N PRO A 163 -1.96 43.39 -28.50
CA PRO A 163 -2.26 42.30 -27.59
C PRO A 163 -0.97 41.77 -26.97
N GLN A 164 -1.07 41.17 -25.78
CA GLN A 164 0.04 40.47 -25.15
C GLN A 164 -0.43 39.12 -24.64
N ILE A 165 0.16 38.06 -25.16
CA ILE A 165 -0.07 36.69 -24.71
C ILE A 165 0.57 36.52 -23.34
N LEU A 166 -0.23 36.07 -22.39
CA LEU A 166 0.16 35.78 -21.01
C LEU A 166 1.02 34.50 -20.96
N ASP A 167 1.43 34.09 -19.76
CA ASP A 167 2.33 32.95 -19.61
C ASP A 167 1.77 31.66 -20.21
N MET A 168 2.56 31.09 -21.11
CA MET A 168 2.30 29.85 -21.82
C MET A 168 3.56 28.99 -21.70
N ALA A 169 3.39 27.71 -21.39
CA ALA A 169 4.53 26.79 -21.27
C ALA A 169 5.27 26.68 -22.61
N SER A 170 6.61 26.63 -22.58
CA SER A 170 7.44 26.44 -23.78
C SER A 170 7.34 25.04 -24.38
N SER A 171 6.91 24.07 -23.56
CA SER A 171 6.76 22.67 -23.94
C SER A 171 5.60 22.04 -23.19
N LEU A 172 4.78 21.26 -23.89
CA LEU A 172 3.64 20.53 -23.36
C LEU A 172 3.80 19.05 -23.71
N GLU A 173 3.48 18.19 -22.74
CA GLU A 173 3.58 16.74 -22.88
C GLU A 173 2.24 16.09 -22.54
N TRP A 174 1.71 15.30 -23.48
CA TRP A 174 0.46 14.56 -23.31
C TRP A 174 0.56 13.15 -23.89
N ASN A 175 -0.33 12.28 -23.41
CA ASN A 175 -0.37 10.88 -23.82
C ASN A 175 -1.13 10.70 -25.14
N LEU A 176 -0.76 9.69 -25.91
CA LEU A 176 -1.50 9.25 -27.09
C LEU A 176 -2.95 8.93 -26.70
N ASP A 177 -3.89 9.21 -27.61
CA ASP A 177 -5.33 8.98 -27.42
C ASP A 177 -5.99 9.79 -26.28
N SER A 178 -5.26 10.68 -25.60
CA SER A 178 -5.85 11.62 -24.64
C SER A 178 -6.57 12.78 -25.34
N SER A 179 -7.36 13.54 -24.58
CA SER A 179 -8.07 14.73 -25.06
C SER A 179 -7.54 16.01 -24.40
N PRO A 180 -6.36 16.53 -24.81
CA PRO A 180 -5.76 17.68 -24.15
C PRO A 180 -6.51 18.98 -24.43
N GLU A 181 -6.58 19.83 -23.40
CA GLU A 181 -7.10 21.19 -23.48
C GLU A 181 -5.93 22.18 -23.46
N ILE A 182 -5.77 22.93 -24.55
CA ILE A 182 -4.75 23.97 -24.69
C ILE A 182 -5.40 25.33 -24.44
N LEU A 183 -4.85 26.10 -23.51
CA LEU A 183 -5.33 27.42 -23.16
C LEU A 183 -4.37 28.48 -23.71
N CYS A 184 -4.93 29.49 -24.39
CA CYS A 184 -4.19 30.69 -24.76
C CYS A 184 -4.91 31.93 -24.24
N SER A 185 -4.27 32.61 -23.28
CA SER A 185 -4.78 33.83 -22.67
C SER A 185 -4.01 35.05 -23.17
N ALA A 186 -4.72 36.11 -23.51
CA ALA A 186 -4.11 37.36 -23.94
C ALA A 186 -4.84 38.59 -23.42
N THR A 187 -4.07 39.65 -23.18
CA THR A 187 -4.56 40.99 -22.89
C THR A 187 -4.50 41.83 -24.17
N GLY A 188 -5.11 43.02 -24.18
CA GLY A 188 -5.07 43.93 -25.32
C GLY A 188 -6.15 45.00 -25.20
N ASN A 189 -6.02 46.08 -25.98
CA ASN A 189 -7.09 47.04 -26.15
C ASN A 189 -7.31 47.29 -27.64
N PRO A 190 -8.46 46.91 -28.22
CA PRO A 190 -9.55 46.15 -27.60
C PRO A 190 -9.12 44.76 -27.16
N LEU A 191 -9.89 44.20 -26.22
CA LEU A 191 -9.71 42.83 -25.78
C LEU A 191 -9.87 41.86 -26.95
N PRO A 192 -9.01 40.84 -27.07
CA PRO A 192 -9.12 39.84 -28.14
C PRO A 192 -10.50 39.16 -28.15
N SER A 193 -11.16 39.14 -29.30
CA SER A 193 -12.40 38.38 -29.53
C SER A 193 -12.12 36.91 -29.86
N HIS A 194 -13.17 36.09 -29.91
CA HIS A 194 -13.09 34.65 -30.24
C HIS A 194 -12.34 34.34 -31.56
N THR A 195 -12.48 35.20 -32.57
CA THR A 195 -11.84 35.01 -33.87
C THR A 195 -10.43 35.59 -33.96
N SER A 196 -10.01 36.35 -32.94
CA SER A 196 -8.71 37.01 -32.91
C SER A 196 -7.59 36.16 -32.32
N ILE A 197 -7.94 35.08 -31.60
CA ILE A 197 -7.01 34.13 -31.00
C ILE A 197 -7.04 32.85 -31.82
N GLU A 198 -5.91 32.49 -32.41
CA GLU A 198 -5.77 31.31 -33.24
C GLU A 198 -4.60 30.46 -32.78
N LEU A 199 -4.77 29.14 -32.85
CA LEU A 199 -3.72 28.18 -32.57
C LEU A 199 -3.29 27.55 -33.90
N ARG A 200 -2.04 27.76 -34.29
CA ARG A 200 -1.51 27.36 -35.59
C ARG A 200 -0.33 26.41 -35.42
N LYS A 201 -0.27 25.35 -36.19
CA LYS A 201 0.92 24.51 -36.32
C LYS A 201 1.77 25.00 -37.49
N LEU A 202 3.07 24.74 -37.45
CA LEU A 202 4.01 25.17 -38.51
C LEU A 202 3.73 24.60 -39.90
N ASP A 203 2.97 23.50 -39.99
CA ASP A 203 2.47 22.96 -41.25
C ASP A 203 1.24 23.73 -41.81
N SER A 204 0.91 24.88 -41.22
CA SER A 204 -0.23 25.75 -41.53
C SER A 204 -1.61 25.21 -41.15
N SER A 205 -1.71 24.09 -40.43
CA SER A 205 -2.98 23.69 -39.82
C SER A 205 -3.38 24.66 -38.70
N VAL A 206 -4.67 25.03 -38.68
CA VAL A 206 -5.22 25.97 -37.71
C VAL A 206 -6.29 25.26 -36.89
N LEU A 207 -6.10 25.23 -35.58
CA LEU A 207 -7.12 24.81 -34.64
C LEU A 207 -7.98 26.02 -34.27
N LYS A 208 -9.29 25.88 -34.41
CA LYS A 208 -10.25 26.89 -33.97
C LYS A 208 -10.51 26.73 -32.49
N ALA A 209 -10.69 27.85 -31.78
CA ALA A 209 -11.08 27.83 -30.39
C ALA A 209 -12.45 27.14 -30.24
N SER A 210 -12.57 26.20 -29.29
CA SER A 210 -13.84 25.60 -28.91
C SER A 210 -14.70 26.59 -28.12
N ARG A 211 -14.03 27.39 -27.28
CA ARG A 211 -14.64 28.42 -26.43
C ARG A 211 -13.69 29.58 -26.21
N THR A 212 -14.23 30.78 -26.01
CA THR A 212 -13.45 31.93 -25.52
C THR A 212 -14.18 32.59 -24.37
N THR A 213 -13.48 32.75 -23.25
CA THR A 213 -13.97 33.49 -22.08
C THR A 213 -13.32 34.87 -22.05
N MET A 214 -14.14 35.91 -21.86
CA MET A 214 -13.69 37.30 -21.79
C MET A 214 -13.92 37.82 -20.37
N ASP A 215 -12.83 38.13 -19.68
CA ASP A 215 -12.82 38.81 -18.39
C ASP A 215 -12.57 40.31 -18.60
N SER A 216 -12.62 41.11 -17.54
CA SER A 216 -12.45 42.57 -17.61
C SER A 216 -11.09 43.03 -18.18
N ASN A 217 -10.05 42.19 -18.10
CA ASN A 217 -8.69 42.54 -18.52
C ASN A 217 -7.99 41.51 -19.42
N LYS A 218 -8.60 40.35 -19.69
CA LYS A 218 -8.01 39.28 -20.50
C LYS A 218 -9.09 38.48 -21.25
N SER A 219 -8.69 37.90 -22.37
CA SER A 219 -9.49 36.91 -23.11
C SER A 219 -8.73 35.59 -23.13
N THR A 220 -9.40 34.49 -22.80
CA THR A 220 -8.81 33.14 -22.82
C THR A 220 -9.54 32.27 -23.83
N ALA A 221 -8.83 31.81 -24.86
CA ALA A 221 -9.33 30.83 -25.79
C ALA A 221 -8.92 29.42 -25.37
N GLN A 222 -9.87 28.50 -25.44
CA GLN A 222 -9.69 27.07 -25.19
C GLN A 222 -9.69 26.33 -26.53
N PHE A 223 -8.73 25.42 -26.68
CA PHE A 223 -8.53 24.60 -27.87
C PHE A 223 -8.50 23.14 -27.44
N GLU A 224 -9.34 22.31 -28.06
CA GLU A 224 -9.48 20.90 -27.72
C GLU A 224 -9.04 20.04 -28.89
N ILE A 225 -8.25 19.01 -28.58
CA ILE A 225 -7.93 17.93 -29.52
C ILE A 225 -8.64 16.69 -29.00
N PRO A 226 -9.79 16.27 -29.57
CA PRO A 226 -10.60 15.19 -29.01
C PRO A 226 -9.87 13.85 -28.89
N ARG A 227 -8.91 13.59 -29.79
CA ARG A 227 -8.08 12.39 -29.76
C ARG A 227 -6.68 12.71 -30.28
N LEU A 228 -5.71 12.74 -29.35
CA LEU A 228 -4.33 13.09 -29.68
C LEU A 228 -3.62 11.94 -30.44
N SER A 229 -2.87 12.31 -31.48
CA SER A 229 -2.08 11.38 -32.30
C SER A 229 -0.69 11.97 -32.57
N PHE A 230 0.26 11.14 -33.01
CA PHE A 230 1.62 11.60 -33.33
C PHE A 230 1.68 12.68 -34.41
N GLU A 231 0.67 12.77 -35.29
CA GLU A 231 0.55 13.84 -36.30
C GLU A 231 0.41 15.23 -35.67
N HIS A 232 -0.08 15.33 -34.44
CA HIS A 232 -0.24 16.60 -33.73
C HIS A 232 1.06 17.06 -33.06
N ALA A 233 2.08 16.20 -32.98
CA ALA A 233 3.35 16.54 -32.37
C ALA A 233 4.09 17.64 -33.17
N GLY A 234 4.91 18.42 -32.46
CA GLY A 234 5.77 19.44 -33.04
C GLY A 234 5.48 20.83 -32.52
N LEU A 235 5.95 21.83 -33.26
CA LEU A 235 5.97 23.22 -32.82
C LEU A 235 4.67 23.93 -33.22
N TRP A 236 3.97 24.44 -32.21
CA TRP A 236 2.73 25.18 -32.30
C TRP A 236 2.96 26.65 -31.96
N GLU A 237 2.11 27.53 -32.49
CA GLU A 237 2.10 28.96 -32.27
C GLU A 237 0.69 29.40 -31.88
N CYS A 238 0.52 29.96 -30.68
CA CYS A 238 -0.65 30.78 -30.41
C CYS A 238 -0.40 32.18 -30.98
N ARG A 239 -1.31 32.65 -31.82
CA ARG A 239 -1.26 33.96 -32.46
C ARG A 239 -2.50 34.76 -32.11
N VAL A 240 -2.30 35.98 -31.62
CA VAL A 240 -3.38 36.90 -31.27
C VAL A 240 -3.29 38.15 -32.12
N SER A 241 -4.34 38.45 -32.87
CA SER A 241 -4.37 39.56 -33.84
C SER A 241 -5.56 40.47 -33.58
N THR A 242 -5.30 41.69 -33.12
CA THR A 242 -6.31 42.74 -32.95
C THR A 242 -6.01 43.92 -33.87
N ASN A 243 -6.92 44.89 -33.95
CA ASN A 243 -6.65 46.16 -34.62
C ASN A 243 -5.51 46.96 -33.96
N GLY A 244 -5.19 46.68 -32.69
CA GLY A 244 -4.05 47.30 -32.00
C GLY A 244 -2.69 46.67 -32.30
N GLY A 245 -2.68 45.54 -33.02
CA GLY A 245 -1.45 44.85 -33.41
C GLY A 245 -1.55 43.35 -33.23
N GLN A 246 -0.40 42.70 -33.17
CA GLN A 246 -0.32 41.25 -33.09
C GLN A 246 0.77 40.80 -32.13
N ASP A 247 0.53 39.69 -31.45
CA ASP A 247 1.52 38.98 -30.65
C ASP A 247 1.45 37.47 -30.95
N SER A 248 2.58 36.76 -30.78
CA SER A 248 2.61 35.31 -30.92
C SER A 248 3.60 34.64 -29.96
N ARG A 249 3.20 33.47 -29.44
CA ARG A 249 4.05 32.62 -28.60
C ARG A 249 4.05 31.20 -29.12
N LYS A 250 5.23 30.57 -29.11
CA LYS A 250 5.45 29.22 -29.61
C LYS A 250 5.69 28.23 -28.48
N PHE A 251 5.18 27.02 -28.63
CA PHE A 251 5.41 25.91 -27.71
C PHE A 251 5.55 24.59 -28.47
N ASN A 252 6.36 23.68 -27.94
CA ASN A 252 6.51 22.35 -28.52
C ASN A 252 5.56 21.36 -27.86
N LEU A 253 4.75 20.68 -28.66
CA LEU A 253 3.88 19.59 -28.24
C LEU A 253 4.57 18.26 -28.47
N THR A 254 4.85 17.52 -27.39
CA THR A 254 5.35 16.15 -27.44
C THR A 254 4.24 15.17 -27.06
N VAL A 255 3.96 14.24 -27.96
CA VAL A 255 3.01 13.14 -27.73
C VAL A 255 3.78 11.93 -27.22
N LYS A 256 3.31 11.32 -26.12
CA LYS A 256 3.95 10.19 -25.45
C LYS A 256 3.13 8.93 -25.56
N GLU A 257 3.78 7.81 -25.78
CA GLU A 257 3.13 6.50 -25.82
C GLU A 257 2.94 5.93 -24.40
N PRO A 258 1.69 5.58 -24.00
CA PRO A 258 1.44 4.88 -22.75
C PRO A 258 2.17 3.53 -22.67
N PRO A 259 2.55 3.07 -21.47
CA PRO A 259 3.38 1.89 -21.31
C PRO A 259 2.61 0.59 -21.61
N CYS A 260 3.22 -0.32 -22.38
CA CYS A 260 2.66 -1.63 -22.73
C CYS A 260 3.57 -2.75 -22.19
N PRO A 261 3.14 -3.57 -21.22
CA PRO A 261 3.94 -4.68 -20.71
C PRO A 261 4.17 -5.76 -21.78
N ASN A 262 5.43 -6.14 -22.01
CA ASN A 262 5.77 -7.14 -23.04
C ASN A 262 5.75 -8.57 -22.51
N THR A 263 6.01 -8.73 -21.21
CA THR A 263 6.17 -10.03 -20.55
C THR A 263 5.08 -10.24 -19.52
N PRO A 264 4.62 -11.49 -19.31
CA PRO A 264 3.64 -11.78 -18.27
C PRO A 264 4.30 -11.64 -16.88
N PRO A 265 3.51 -11.37 -15.82
CA PRO A 265 4.04 -11.32 -14.46
C PRO A 265 4.71 -12.64 -14.07
N LYS A 266 5.82 -12.57 -13.33
CA LYS A 266 6.62 -13.75 -12.96
C LYS A 266 6.45 -14.09 -11.48
N LEU A 267 6.12 -15.34 -11.19
CA LEU A 267 6.07 -15.85 -9.82
C LEU A 267 7.50 -16.01 -9.26
N LEU A 268 7.79 -15.39 -8.13
CA LEU A 268 9.06 -15.51 -7.41
C LEU A 268 8.97 -16.49 -6.25
N GLU A 269 7.95 -16.32 -5.41
CA GLU A 269 7.68 -17.19 -4.26
C GLU A 269 6.18 -17.46 -4.14
N LYS A 270 5.83 -18.62 -3.59
CA LYS A 270 4.44 -18.99 -3.30
C LYS A 270 4.34 -19.55 -1.89
N ARG A 271 3.18 -19.34 -1.28
CA ARG A 271 2.74 -19.91 0.00
C ARG A 271 1.27 -20.30 -0.10
N SER A 272 0.75 -20.88 0.98
CA SER A 272 -0.63 -21.33 1.08
C SER A 272 -1.68 -20.23 0.82
N LYS A 273 -1.39 -18.97 1.14
CA LYS A 273 -2.34 -17.84 0.97
C LYS A 273 -1.70 -16.59 0.37
N GLN A 274 -0.48 -16.73 -0.15
CA GLN A 274 0.31 -15.60 -0.63
C GLN A 274 1.10 -15.96 -1.88
N LEU A 275 1.27 -15.01 -2.78
CA LEU A 275 2.13 -15.11 -3.96
C LEU A 275 3.00 -13.85 -4.03
N VAL A 276 4.31 -14.01 -4.20
CA VAL A 276 5.24 -12.91 -4.46
C VAL A 276 5.50 -12.85 -5.96
N VAL A 277 5.10 -11.75 -6.58
CA VAL A 277 5.03 -11.60 -8.03
C VAL A 277 5.93 -10.44 -8.48
N MET A 278 6.85 -10.71 -9.39
CA MET A 278 7.49 -9.64 -10.16
C MET A 278 6.52 -9.15 -11.23
N PRO A 279 6.06 -7.89 -11.18
CA PRO A 279 4.98 -7.42 -12.06
C PRO A 279 5.37 -7.44 -13.54
N VAL A 280 6.58 -6.98 -13.88
CA VAL A 280 7.05 -6.92 -15.27
C VAL A 280 8.58 -6.82 -15.34
N ASP A 281 9.21 -7.48 -16.31
CA ASP A 281 10.66 -7.36 -16.58
C ASP A 281 10.95 -6.29 -17.64
N SER A 282 10.06 -6.13 -18.63
CA SER A 282 10.19 -5.12 -19.69
C SER A 282 8.85 -4.62 -20.24
N TYR A 283 8.82 -3.38 -20.72
CA TYR A 283 7.65 -2.75 -21.32
C TYR A 283 8.06 -1.92 -22.55
N ARG A 284 7.11 -1.66 -23.46
CA ARG A 284 7.21 -0.63 -24.53
C ARG A 284 6.55 0.67 -24.11
N GLY A 285 6.92 1.78 -24.75
CA GLY A 285 6.42 3.13 -24.46
C GLY A 285 7.47 4.04 -23.85
N ASP A 286 7.15 5.31 -23.67
CA ASP A 286 8.14 6.37 -23.40
C ASP A 286 8.51 6.56 -21.93
N GLY A 287 7.73 5.99 -21.00
CA GLY A 287 7.90 6.20 -19.55
C GLY A 287 7.78 7.68 -19.12
N PRO A 288 8.14 8.02 -17.87
CA PRO A 288 8.42 7.11 -16.76
C PRO A 288 7.14 6.37 -16.31
N ILE A 289 7.31 5.27 -15.58
CA ILE A 289 6.19 4.56 -14.94
C ILE A 289 5.92 5.25 -13.60
N ASP A 290 4.68 5.68 -13.41
CA ASP A 290 4.16 6.29 -12.19
C ASP A 290 3.59 5.24 -11.24
N SER A 291 2.78 4.32 -11.77
CA SER A 291 2.18 3.25 -10.99
C SER A 291 2.03 1.94 -11.77
N THR A 292 2.00 0.84 -11.01
CA THR A 292 1.81 -0.52 -11.49
C THR A 292 0.56 -1.10 -10.86
N LYS A 293 -0.41 -1.47 -11.67
CA LYS A 293 -1.66 -2.11 -11.26
C LYS A 293 -1.57 -3.60 -11.56
N LEU A 294 -1.53 -4.42 -10.53
CA LEU A 294 -1.55 -5.88 -10.64
C LEU A 294 -2.99 -6.36 -10.50
N LEU A 295 -3.51 -7.05 -11.50
CA LEU A 295 -4.84 -7.62 -11.51
C LEU A 295 -4.77 -9.13 -11.31
N TYR A 296 -5.63 -9.68 -10.47
CA TYR A 296 -5.70 -11.12 -10.23
C TYR A 296 -7.15 -11.59 -10.02
N LYS A 297 -7.44 -12.83 -10.42
CA LYS A 297 -8.70 -13.51 -10.12
C LYS A 297 -8.53 -15.03 -10.08
N PRO A 298 -9.33 -15.77 -9.30
CA PRO A 298 -9.29 -17.23 -9.35
C PRO A 298 -9.73 -17.73 -10.73
N MET A 299 -9.14 -18.83 -11.19
CA MET A 299 -9.43 -19.41 -12.51
C MET A 299 -10.79 -20.11 -12.56
N GLU A 300 -11.21 -20.73 -11.45
CA GLU A 300 -12.41 -21.56 -11.41
C GLU A 300 -13.70 -20.77 -11.17
N THR A 301 -13.59 -19.52 -10.72
CA THR A 301 -14.75 -18.67 -10.44
C THR A 301 -14.94 -17.65 -11.56
N GLY A 302 -16.20 -17.38 -11.93
CA GLY A 302 -16.56 -16.27 -12.82
C GLY A 302 -16.39 -14.89 -12.19
N ASP A 303 -15.49 -14.78 -11.20
CA ASP A 303 -15.31 -13.58 -10.38
C ASP A 303 -14.70 -12.43 -11.19
N SER A 304 -15.02 -11.21 -10.75
CA SER A 304 -14.38 -10.01 -11.28
C SER A 304 -12.90 -9.96 -10.89
N TRP A 305 -12.12 -9.22 -11.68
CA TRP A 305 -10.72 -8.97 -11.37
C TRP A 305 -10.58 -8.16 -10.07
N SER A 306 -9.76 -8.66 -9.15
CA SER A 306 -9.23 -7.87 -8.04
C SER A 306 -7.98 -7.12 -8.50
N SER A 307 -7.70 -5.95 -7.93
CA SER A 307 -6.52 -5.17 -8.30
C SER A 307 -5.82 -4.54 -7.12
N ILE A 308 -4.49 -4.44 -7.21
CA ILE A 308 -3.64 -3.70 -6.27
C ILE A 308 -2.80 -2.72 -7.09
N ILE A 309 -2.72 -1.47 -6.65
CA ILE A 309 -1.90 -0.42 -7.27
C ILE A 309 -0.69 -0.17 -6.38
N VAL A 310 0.50 -0.17 -6.97
CA VAL A 310 1.78 0.03 -6.29
C VAL A 310 2.59 1.07 -7.05
N TYR A 311 3.27 1.96 -6.33
CA TYR A 311 4.11 3.04 -6.89
C TYR A 311 5.61 2.69 -6.92
N SER A 312 5.95 1.41 -6.72
CA SER A 312 7.31 0.88 -6.81
C SER A 312 7.41 -0.19 -7.89
N ARG A 313 8.66 -0.47 -8.32
CA ARG A 313 8.99 -1.57 -9.26
C ARG A 313 9.40 -2.85 -8.54
N GLU A 314 9.20 -2.91 -7.22
CA GLU A 314 9.59 -4.06 -6.41
C GLU A 314 8.60 -5.21 -6.57
N PRO A 315 8.98 -6.45 -6.21
CA PRO A 315 8.06 -7.56 -6.17
C PRO A 315 6.82 -7.26 -5.31
N ILE A 316 5.65 -7.57 -5.84
CA ILE A 316 4.36 -7.34 -5.19
C ILE A 316 3.93 -8.61 -4.48
N THR A 317 3.56 -8.50 -3.20
CA THR A 317 3.01 -9.63 -2.45
C THR A 317 1.48 -9.61 -2.50
N LEU A 318 0.90 -10.55 -3.24
CA LEU A 318 -0.53 -10.86 -3.18
C LEU A 318 -0.82 -11.62 -1.89
N MET A 319 -1.73 -11.12 -1.07
CA MET A 319 -2.10 -11.73 0.21
C MET A 319 -3.57 -12.18 0.21
N ASN A 320 -3.95 -12.94 1.24
CA ASN A 320 -5.33 -13.40 1.48
C ASN A 320 -5.91 -14.25 0.33
N LEU A 321 -5.06 -15.00 -0.36
CA LEU A 321 -5.48 -15.92 -1.42
C LEU A 321 -6.01 -17.23 -0.83
N LYS A 322 -6.77 -17.97 -1.63
CA LYS A 322 -7.28 -19.30 -1.30
C LYS A 322 -6.17 -20.33 -1.55
N PRO A 323 -5.89 -21.26 -0.61
CA PRO A 323 -4.92 -22.34 -0.82
C PRO A 323 -5.29 -23.26 -1.97
N SER A 324 -4.28 -23.94 -2.54
CA SER A 324 -4.42 -24.86 -3.68
C SER A 324 -5.29 -24.31 -4.84
N THR A 325 -5.24 -23.00 -5.09
CA THR A 325 -6.08 -22.33 -6.08
C THR A 325 -5.21 -21.71 -7.17
N ARG A 326 -5.60 -21.91 -8.43
CA ARG A 326 -4.99 -21.28 -9.60
C ARG A 326 -5.60 -19.90 -9.84
N TYR A 327 -4.75 -18.92 -10.08
CA TYR A 327 -5.10 -17.52 -10.32
C TYR A 327 -4.60 -17.08 -11.69
N HIS A 328 -5.46 -16.37 -12.43
CA HIS A 328 -5.03 -15.55 -13.55
C HIS A 328 -4.47 -14.24 -13.00
N VAL A 329 -3.31 -13.83 -13.47
CA VAL A 329 -2.62 -12.62 -13.04
C VAL A 329 -2.17 -11.82 -14.26
N ARG A 330 -2.46 -10.51 -14.25
CA ARG A 330 -2.08 -9.54 -15.30
C ARG A 330 -1.52 -8.29 -14.66
N VAL A 331 -0.78 -7.51 -15.43
CA VAL A 331 -0.23 -6.22 -15.01
C VAL A 331 -0.67 -5.13 -15.98
N GLN A 332 -0.89 -3.94 -15.47
CA GLN A 332 -1.13 -2.73 -16.24
C GLN A 332 -0.23 -1.65 -15.66
N LEU A 333 0.49 -0.94 -16.53
CA LEU A 333 1.40 0.13 -16.13
C LEU A 333 0.75 1.46 -16.46
N THR A 334 1.08 2.49 -15.69
CA THR A 334 0.55 3.85 -15.89
C THR A 334 1.70 4.83 -15.86
N ARG A 335 1.70 5.78 -16.79
CA ARG A 335 2.57 6.96 -16.78
C ARG A 335 1.81 8.21 -16.34
N PRO A 336 2.48 9.29 -15.93
CA PRO A 336 1.80 10.51 -15.50
C PRO A 336 0.92 11.13 -16.60
N GLY A 337 -0.15 11.80 -16.17
CA GLY A 337 -1.06 12.56 -17.03
C GLY A 337 -2.26 11.75 -17.54
N GLU A 338 -3.26 12.47 -18.04
CA GLU A 338 -4.48 11.90 -18.62
C GLU A 338 -4.14 11.00 -19.83
N GLY A 339 -4.81 9.85 -19.95
CA GLY A 339 -4.52 8.86 -20.99
C GLY A 339 -3.21 8.08 -20.78
N GLY A 340 -2.53 8.26 -19.63
CA GLY A 340 -1.28 7.58 -19.32
C GLY A 340 -1.43 6.12 -18.91
N GLU A 341 -2.65 5.64 -18.72
CA GLU A 341 -2.93 4.23 -18.39
C GLU A 341 -2.67 3.36 -19.62
N GLY A 342 -1.72 2.45 -19.48
CA GLY A 342 -1.30 1.53 -20.52
C GLY A 342 -2.27 0.39 -20.77
N THR A 343 -1.98 -0.42 -21.80
CA THR A 343 -2.76 -1.64 -22.06
C THR A 343 -2.43 -2.74 -21.05
N LEU A 344 -3.38 -3.64 -20.81
CA LEU A 344 -3.14 -4.85 -20.03
C LEU A 344 -2.06 -5.71 -20.68
N GLY A 345 -1.08 -6.12 -19.87
CA GLY A 345 -0.05 -7.07 -20.26
C GLY A 345 -0.58 -8.48 -20.47
N PRO A 346 0.27 -9.38 -21.01
CA PRO A 346 -0.08 -10.79 -21.17
C PRO A 346 -0.32 -11.46 -19.80
N GLU A 347 -1.15 -12.50 -19.82
CA GLU A 347 -1.61 -13.18 -18.61
C GLU A 347 -0.67 -14.29 -18.17
N ALA A 348 -0.48 -14.41 -16.85
CA ALA A 348 0.19 -15.52 -16.19
C ALA A 348 -0.82 -16.34 -15.37
N ILE A 349 -0.56 -17.64 -15.26
CA ILE A 349 -1.27 -18.52 -14.32
C ILE A 349 -0.33 -18.83 -13.16
N MET A 350 -0.79 -18.59 -11.94
CA MET A 350 -0.03 -18.81 -10.71
C MET A 350 -0.87 -19.65 -9.74
N GLU A 351 -0.22 -20.55 -9.01
CA GLU A 351 -0.90 -21.44 -8.08
C GLU A 351 -0.33 -21.27 -6.67
N THR A 352 -1.22 -21.03 -5.71
CA THR A 352 -0.88 -21.03 -4.28
C THR A 352 -0.62 -22.46 -3.80
N ASP A 353 0.26 -22.62 -2.81
CA ASP A 353 0.51 -23.92 -2.22
C ASP A 353 -0.68 -24.45 -1.41
N CYS A 354 -0.58 -25.72 -1.04
CA CYS A 354 -1.52 -26.37 -0.13
C CYS A 354 -1.55 -25.68 1.24
N PRO A 355 -2.65 -25.82 2.00
CA PRO A 355 -2.76 -25.20 3.32
C PRO A 355 -1.67 -25.75 4.26
N GLU A 356 -0.90 -24.85 4.86
CA GLU A 356 0.11 -25.20 5.86
C GLU A 356 -0.55 -25.87 7.08
N PRO A 357 -0.06 -27.04 7.53
CA PRO A 357 -0.55 -27.66 8.75
C PRO A 357 -0.32 -26.74 9.96
N THR A 358 -1.35 -26.50 10.77
CA THR A 358 -1.25 -25.59 11.92
C THR A 358 -0.90 -26.31 13.23
N VAL A 359 -1.10 -27.63 13.28
CA VAL A 359 -0.86 -28.44 14.47
C VAL A 359 0.64 -28.68 14.66
N ARG A 360 1.09 -28.63 15.92
CA ARG A 360 2.48 -28.94 16.30
C ARG A 360 2.55 -30.37 16.84
N PRO A 361 3.35 -31.27 16.24
CA PRO A 361 3.62 -32.59 16.82
C PRO A 361 4.34 -32.49 18.16
N GLU A 362 4.02 -33.40 19.09
CA GLU A 362 4.68 -33.52 20.40
C GLU A 362 5.41 -34.85 20.50
N ILE A 363 6.73 -34.81 20.72
CA ILE A 363 7.53 -36.01 20.94
C ILE A 363 7.25 -36.51 22.37
N ASP A 364 6.63 -37.68 22.50
CA ASP A 364 6.13 -38.23 23.77
C ASP A 364 7.09 -39.25 24.40
N PHE A 365 7.84 -39.97 23.57
CA PHE A 365 8.68 -41.08 24.00
C PHE A 365 9.93 -41.26 23.13
N SER A 366 11.03 -41.63 23.77
CA SER A 366 12.21 -42.17 23.08
C SER A 366 12.80 -43.38 23.82
N SER A 367 13.34 -44.35 23.06
CA SER A 367 14.09 -45.48 23.60
C SER A 367 15.46 -45.58 22.94
N LEU A 368 16.48 -45.89 23.75
CA LEU A 368 17.86 -46.07 23.31
C LEU A 368 18.25 -47.55 23.46
N GLU A 369 18.66 -48.18 22.37
CA GLU A 369 19.09 -49.57 22.31
C GLU A 369 20.47 -49.65 21.65
N GLY A 370 21.53 -49.65 22.47
CA GLY A 370 22.91 -49.62 21.98
C GLY A 370 23.20 -48.34 21.17
N ARG A 371 23.37 -48.50 19.85
CA ARG A 371 23.59 -47.39 18.89
C ARG A 371 22.33 -46.96 18.12
N ASN A 372 21.16 -47.43 18.53
CA ASN A 372 19.90 -47.12 17.86
C ASN A 372 18.98 -46.29 18.78
N ALA A 373 18.26 -45.35 18.20
CA ALA A 373 17.28 -44.52 18.91
C ALA A 373 15.92 -44.63 18.23
N THR A 374 14.89 -44.96 18.99
CA THR A 374 13.50 -44.94 18.50
C THR A 374 12.82 -43.70 19.08
N VAL A 375 12.20 -42.88 18.24
CA VAL A 375 11.47 -41.67 18.65
C VAL A 375 10.02 -41.82 18.22
N ARG A 376 9.11 -41.53 19.16
CA ARG A 376 7.66 -41.54 18.95
C ARG A 376 7.09 -40.14 19.22
N TRP A 377 6.03 -39.80 18.51
CA TRP A 377 5.33 -38.54 18.67
C TRP A 377 3.80 -38.72 18.65
N LEU A 378 3.10 -37.71 19.15
CA LEU A 378 1.66 -37.60 19.19
C LEU A 378 1.22 -36.28 18.53
N LEU A 379 -0.03 -36.24 18.08
CA LEU A 379 -0.68 -35.03 17.60
C LEU A 379 -1.66 -34.53 18.68
N PRO A 380 -1.43 -33.34 19.26
CA PRO A 380 -2.37 -32.76 20.22
C PRO A 380 -3.66 -32.33 19.51
N GLY A 381 -4.81 -32.68 20.09
CA GLY A 381 -6.13 -32.25 19.61
C GLY A 381 -6.71 -33.10 18.48
N ASN A 382 -7.20 -34.30 18.81
CA ASN A 382 -7.90 -35.20 17.89
C ASN A 382 -9.34 -34.73 17.53
N ASP A 383 -9.66 -33.45 17.76
CA ASP A 383 -10.97 -32.85 17.53
C ASP A 383 -11.08 -32.34 16.08
N GLY A 384 -11.04 -33.26 15.13
CA GLY A 384 -11.70 -33.21 13.81
C GLY A 384 -11.34 -32.14 12.77
N GLY A 385 -10.74 -30.99 13.10
CA GLY A 385 -10.64 -29.85 12.19
C GLY A 385 -9.27 -29.61 11.53
N ALA A 386 -8.16 -29.82 12.26
CA ALA A 386 -6.82 -29.41 11.83
C ALA A 386 -5.89 -30.57 11.40
N VAL A 387 -6.25 -31.81 11.72
CA VAL A 387 -5.54 -33.03 11.28
C VAL A 387 -5.93 -33.42 9.84
N GLY A 388 -7.11 -33.01 9.38
CA GLY A 388 -7.71 -33.45 8.11
C GLY A 388 -6.98 -32.99 6.84
N ALA A 389 -6.05 -32.05 6.92
CA ALA A 389 -5.26 -31.58 5.78
C ALA A 389 -3.88 -32.22 5.69
N ALA A 390 -3.36 -32.88 6.73
CA ALA A 390 -2.00 -33.40 6.69
C ALA A 390 -1.89 -34.73 5.95
N SER A 391 -0.87 -34.88 5.12
CA SER A 391 -0.55 -36.11 4.38
C SER A 391 0.42 -37.03 5.15
N GLY A 392 1.22 -36.47 6.06
CA GLY A 392 2.27 -37.20 6.74
C GLY A 392 3.12 -36.36 7.70
N PHE A 393 4.27 -36.88 8.08
CA PHE A 393 5.26 -36.19 8.90
C PHE A 393 6.60 -36.07 8.17
N LEU A 394 7.31 -34.98 8.42
CA LEU A 394 8.72 -34.84 8.12
C LEU A 394 9.50 -34.99 9.42
N VAL A 395 10.39 -35.97 9.49
CA VAL A 395 11.25 -36.22 10.65
C VAL A 395 12.70 -35.92 10.29
N GLN A 396 13.33 -35.06 11.07
CA GLN A 396 14.71 -34.61 10.85
C GLN A 396 15.57 -34.94 12.07
N LEU A 397 16.73 -35.56 11.82
CA LEU A 397 17.76 -35.85 12.81
C LEU A 397 18.96 -34.94 12.53
N PHE A 398 19.38 -34.20 13.55
CA PHE A 398 20.53 -33.31 13.52
C PHE A 398 21.65 -33.85 14.41
N GLY A 399 22.89 -33.65 13.97
CA GLY A 399 24.09 -34.04 14.68
C GLY A 399 24.45 -33.12 15.85
N PRO A 400 25.57 -33.39 16.54
CA PRO A 400 26.02 -32.60 17.68
C PRO A 400 26.41 -31.17 17.27
N SER A 401 26.20 -30.23 18.19
CA SER A 401 26.71 -28.86 18.04
C SER A 401 28.25 -28.86 18.09
N PRO A 402 28.96 -28.01 17.32
CA PRO A 402 28.48 -26.79 16.65
C PRO A 402 28.03 -26.95 15.19
N SER A 403 28.22 -28.11 14.55
CA SER A 403 27.91 -28.26 13.12
C SER A 403 26.41 -28.28 12.85
N GLY A 404 25.60 -28.83 13.77
CA GLY A 404 24.13 -28.82 13.67
C GLY A 404 23.61 -29.42 12.36
N GLU A 405 24.43 -30.19 11.65
CA GLU A 405 24.15 -30.65 10.31
C GLU A 405 22.97 -31.63 10.33
N LYS A 406 22.10 -31.51 9.32
CA LYS A 406 21.01 -32.45 9.09
C LYS A 406 21.58 -33.79 8.66
N LEU A 407 21.61 -34.77 9.56
CA LEU A 407 22.17 -36.11 9.32
C LEU A 407 21.19 -37.00 8.57
N ARG A 408 19.89 -36.88 8.88
CA ARG A 408 18.82 -37.62 8.19
C ARG A 408 17.56 -36.78 8.08
N GLU A 409 16.80 -37.06 7.03
CA GLU A 409 15.48 -36.53 6.77
C GLU A 409 14.63 -37.64 6.15
N GLU A 410 13.45 -37.89 6.72
CA GLU A 410 12.53 -38.93 6.26
C GLU A 410 11.10 -38.44 6.33
N THR A 411 10.30 -38.77 5.33
CA THR A 411 8.86 -38.51 5.31
C THR A 411 8.09 -39.78 5.63
N THR A 412 7.17 -39.71 6.60
CA THR A 412 6.30 -40.82 6.99
C THR A 412 4.84 -40.51 6.69
N LEU A 413 4.02 -41.55 6.55
CA LEU A 413 2.56 -41.40 6.43
C LEU A 413 1.95 -40.92 7.75
N LEU A 414 0.77 -40.32 7.69
CA LEU A 414 0.09 -39.76 8.87
C LEU A 414 -0.24 -40.80 9.96
N ASN A 415 -0.38 -42.08 9.60
CA ASN A 415 -0.62 -43.17 10.53
C ASN A 415 0.67 -43.71 11.19
N VAL A 416 1.85 -43.26 10.76
CA VAL A 416 3.16 -43.66 11.29
C VAL A 416 3.65 -42.60 12.27
N LEU A 417 3.55 -42.90 13.56
CA LEU A 417 3.85 -42.00 14.69
C LEU A 417 5.21 -42.26 15.36
N SER A 418 6.08 -43.04 14.72
CA SER A 418 7.41 -43.34 15.25
C SER A 418 8.41 -43.62 14.13
N THR A 419 9.67 -43.28 14.35
CA THR A 419 10.80 -43.71 13.50
C THR A 419 11.97 -44.22 14.35
N LYS A 420 12.80 -45.07 13.75
CA LYS A 420 14.02 -45.62 14.37
C LYS A 420 15.24 -45.19 13.59
N PHE A 421 16.17 -44.54 14.29
CA PHE A 421 17.49 -44.16 13.80
C PHE A 421 18.51 -45.24 14.18
N TYR A 422 19.39 -45.57 13.23
CA TYR A 422 20.36 -46.66 13.37
C TYR A 422 21.80 -46.15 13.30
N ASN A 423 22.73 -46.90 13.91
CA ASN A 423 24.18 -46.70 13.82
C ASN A 423 24.64 -45.29 14.25
N LEU A 424 24.05 -44.76 15.32
CA LEU A 424 24.46 -43.50 15.92
C LEU A 424 25.79 -43.64 16.68
N GLN A 425 26.55 -42.56 16.77
CA GLN A 425 27.86 -42.52 17.40
C GLN A 425 27.75 -42.32 18.90
N TYR A 426 28.60 -43.02 19.65
CA TYR A 426 28.68 -42.86 21.10
C TYR A 426 29.19 -41.47 21.49
N HIS A 427 28.76 -41.03 22.68
CA HIS A 427 29.13 -39.76 23.31
C HIS A 427 28.73 -38.51 22.51
N GLN A 428 27.91 -38.64 21.47
CA GLN A 428 27.37 -37.51 20.70
C GLN A 428 25.93 -37.18 21.11
N ASP A 429 25.63 -35.89 21.09
CA ASP A 429 24.30 -35.34 21.28
C ASP A 429 23.59 -35.24 19.93
N TYR A 430 22.36 -35.73 19.87
CA TYR A 430 21.51 -35.69 18.70
C TYR A 430 20.25 -34.91 19.00
N THR A 431 19.72 -34.24 17.98
CA THR A 431 18.46 -33.49 18.09
C THR A 431 17.47 -33.99 17.04
N VAL A 432 16.24 -34.28 17.46
CA VAL A 432 15.16 -34.67 16.56
C VAL A 432 14.07 -33.61 16.55
N VAL A 433 13.60 -33.29 15.35
CA VAL A 433 12.48 -32.38 15.10
C VAL A 433 11.50 -33.08 14.17
N VAL A 434 10.22 -33.03 14.53
CA VAL A 434 9.11 -33.57 13.73
C VAL A 434 8.20 -32.42 13.29
N ARG A 435 7.81 -32.42 12.02
CA ARG A 435 6.85 -31.46 11.44
C ARG A 435 5.73 -32.23 10.75
N LEU A 436 4.53 -31.65 10.73
CA LEU A 436 3.47 -32.12 9.85
C LEU A 436 3.75 -31.69 8.41
N LEU A 437 3.37 -32.54 7.46
CA LEU A 437 3.54 -32.34 6.03
C LEU A 437 2.18 -32.43 5.32
N ASN A 438 1.86 -31.43 4.51
CA ASN A 438 0.71 -31.44 3.61
C ASN A 438 1.14 -31.04 2.20
N CYS A 439 1.20 -32.00 1.27
CA CYS A 439 1.49 -31.73 -0.15
C CYS A 439 2.73 -30.84 -0.38
N GLY A 440 3.76 -31.00 0.46
CA GLY A 440 5.00 -30.19 0.41
C GLY A 440 5.05 -29.02 1.39
N SER A 441 3.92 -28.56 1.93
CA SER A 441 3.87 -27.52 2.96
C SER A 441 4.16 -28.09 4.35
N LEU A 442 4.99 -27.40 5.13
CA LEU A 442 5.42 -27.82 6.46
C LEU A 442 4.72 -27.05 7.56
N GLY A 443 4.24 -27.77 8.57
CA GLY A 443 3.69 -27.17 9.78
C GLY A 443 4.75 -26.73 10.79
N PRO A 444 4.33 -26.23 11.96
CA PRO A 444 5.25 -25.82 13.01
C PRO A 444 6.07 -27.01 13.51
N ALA A 445 7.36 -26.75 13.76
CA ALA A 445 8.27 -27.71 14.35
C ALA A 445 7.84 -28.13 15.76
N SER A 446 7.96 -29.43 16.06
CA SER A 446 7.95 -29.93 17.44
C SER A 446 9.00 -29.21 18.28
N LYS A 447 8.85 -29.24 19.60
CA LYS A 447 9.97 -28.86 20.48
C LYS A 447 11.16 -29.76 20.14
N PRO A 448 12.37 -29.21 19.90
CA PRO A 448 13.54 -30.03 19.62
C PRO A 448 13.76 -31.03 20.75
N TYR A 449 13.86 -32.30 20.40
CA TYR A 449 14.10 -33.36 21.36
C TYR A 449 15.57 -33.77 21.31
N HIS A 450 16.27 -33.52 22.41
CA HIS A 450 17.70 -33.82 22.53
C HIS A 450 17.89 -35.16 23.24
N PHE A 451 18.75 -36.01 22.68
CA PHE A 451 19.19 -37.23 23.35
C PHE A 451 20.67 -37.49 23.09
N ARG A 452 21.33 -38.11 24.07
CA ARG A 452 22.73 -38.49 23.97
C ARG A 452 22.86 -40.00 23.91
N ILE A 453 23.64 -40.50 22.95
CA ILE A 453 24.01 -41.91 22.94
C ILE A 453 25.16 -42.11 23.93
N ASN A 454 24.82 -42.37 25.19
CA ASN A 454 25.81 -42.68 26.23
C ASN A 454 26.47 -44.03 25.93
N SER A 455 27.75 -44.21 26.29
CA SER A 455 28.26 -45.57 26.44
C SER A 455 27.43 -46.22 27.55
N GLN A 456 26.66 -47.26 27.25
CA GLN A 456 26.22 -48.13 28.34
C GLN A 456 27.48 -48.60 29.07
N GLY A 457 27.42 -48.74 30.40
CA GLY A 457 28.43 -49.54 31.10
C GLY A 457 28.58 -50.91 30.41
N PRO A 458 29.60 -51.71 30.76
CA PRO A 458 29.84 -52.97 30.06
C PRO A 458 28.56 -53.82 29.95
N SER A 459 28.40 -54.58 28.87
CA SER A 459 27.24 -55.45 28.70
C SER A 459 27.15 -56.45 29.88
N SER A 460 26.00 -57.10 30.09
CA SER A 460 25.89 -58.07 31.18
C SER A 460 26.92 -59.22 31.02
N PRO A 461 27.52 -59.71 32.12
CA PRO A 461 28.41 -60.86 32.09
C PRO A 461 27.70 -62.09 31.51
N ARG A 462 28.41 -62.86 30.68
CA ARG A 462 27.85 -64.01 29.97
C ARG A 462 27.99 -65.29 30.80
N ASN A 463 27.17 -66.30 30.52
CA ASN A 463 27.28 -67.64 31.10
C ASN A 463 27.49 -67.64 32.64
N VAL A 464 26.68 -66.87 33.37
CA VAL A 464 26.73 -66.83 34.83
C VAL A 464 26.24 -68.16 35.39
N GLN A 465 26.97 -68.73 36.34
CA GLN A 465 26.68 -70.00 37.00
C GLN A 465 26.98 -69.87 38.50
N ALA A 466 26.13 -70.45 39.35
CA ALA A 466 26.36 -70.51 40.79
C ALA A 466 26.47 -71.99 41.21
N LEU A 467 27.59 -72.34 41.84
CA LEU A 467 27.92 -73.71 42.23
C LEU A 467 28.11 -73.78 43.76
N PRO A 468 27.47 -74.73 44.46
CA PRO A 468 27.64 -74.85 45.91
C PRO A 468 29.06 -75.29 46.27
N LEU A 469 29.71 -74.58 47.18
CA LEU A 469 31.10 -74.83 47.60
C LEU A 469 31.16 -75.54 48.96
N SER A 470 30.36 -75.08 49.93
CA SER A 470 30.29 -75.65 51.28
C SER A 470 28.93 -75.39 51.92
N VAL A 471 28.80 -75.69 53.22
CA VAL A 471 27.61 -75.36 54.02
C VAL A 471 27.40 -73.85 54.19
N SER A 472 28.41 -73.02 53.95
CA SER A 472 28.33 -71.57 54.14
C SER A 472 28.91 -70.76 52.97
N ALA A 473 29.17 -71.38 51.83
CA ALA A 473 29.74 -70.71 50.67
C ALA A 473 29.20 -71.23 49.32
N VAL A 474 29.06 -70.31 48.36
CA VAL A 474 28.70 -70.58 46.96
C VAL A 474 29.71 -69.89 46.05
N GLN A 475 30.24 -70.63 45.07
CA GLN A 475 31.10 -70.08 44.04
C GLN A 475 30.28 -69.59 42.84
N VAL A 476 30.37 -68.30 42.53
CA VAL A 476 29.73 -67.71 41.34
C VAL A 476 30.79 -67.56 40.25
N LYS A 477 30.53 -68.10 39.06
CA LYS A 477 31.39 -68.02 37.86
C LYS A 477 30.66 -67.35 36.72
N TRP A 478 31.37 -66.64 35.87
CA TRP A 478 30.84 -65.99 34.68
C TRP A 478 31.89 -65.94 33.57
N GLN A 479 31.48 -65.50 32.39
CA GLN A 479 32.37 -65.09 31.30
C GLN A 479 32.31 -63.56 31.17
N PRO A 480 33.40 -62.93 30.68
CA PRO A 480 33.41 -61.49 30.47
C PRO A 480 32.26 -61.03 29.55
N PRO A 481 31.79 -59.78 29.74
CA PRO A 481 30.87 -59.10 28.83
C PRO A 481 31.33 -59.20 27.37
N GLU A 482 30.37 -59.25 26.44
CA GLU A 482 30.67 -59.15 25.01
C GLU A 482 31.20 -57.76 24.65
N ASP A 483 30.67 -56.72 25.28
CA ASP A 483 31.18 -55.35 25.19
C ASP A 483 31.73 -54.88 26.55
N PRO A 484 33.06 -54.90 26.76
CA PRO A 484 33.69 -54.54 28.03
C PRO A 484 33.79 -53.02 28.26
N ASN A 485 33.31 -52.16 27.34
CA ASN A 485 33.32 -50.70 27.44
C ASN A 485 34.63 -50.10 28.03
N GLY A 486 35.76 -50.39 27.36
CA GLY A 486 37.07 -49.82 27.72
C GLY A 486 37.84 -50.54 28.83
N GLY A 487 37.37 -51.71 29.27
CA GLY A 487 38.04 -52.58 30.24
C GLY A 487 37.31 -52.66 31.58
N ILE A 488 37.27 -53.86 32.16
CA ILE A 488 36.56 -54.11 33.42
C ILE A 488 37.49 -53.80 34.59
N VAL A 489 37.00 -52.99 35.54
CA VAL A 489 37.71 -52.67 36.78
C VAL A 489 37.37 -53.69 37.87
N LYS A 490 36.10 -54.07 37.97
CA LYS A 490 35.60 -55.10 38.90
C LYS A 490 34.24 -55.65 38.47
N TYR A 491 33.82 -56.75 39.09
CA TYR A 491 32.45 -57.24 39.03
C TYR A 491 31.78 -57.07 40.38
N ILE A 492 30.47 -56.84 40.35
CA ILE A 492 29.62 -56.71 41.53
C ILE A 492 28.63 -57.86 41.50
N ILE A 493 28.59 -58.66 42.56
CA ILE A 493 27.70 -59.81 42.72
C ILE A 493 26.68 -59.45 43.77
N GLU A 494 25.41 -59.42 43.39
CA GLU A 494 24.30 -59.26 44.31
C GLU A 494 23.69 -60.63 44.61
N TYR A 495 23.38 -60.89 45.89
CA TYR A 495 22.78 -62.15 46.31
C TYR A 495 21.72 -61.95 47.38
N GLN A 496 20.71 -62.82 47.40
CA GLN A 496 19.69 -62.83 48.46
C GLN A 496 19.05 -64.22 48.64
N PRO A 497 18.56 -64.56 49.84
CA PRO A 497 17.76 -65.76 50.05
C PRO A 497 16.46 -65.70 49.22
N VAL A 498 16.09 -66.81 48.59
CA VAL A 498 14.83 -66.89 47.84
C VAL A 498 13.66 -66.90 48.84
N GLY A 499 12.76 -65.91 48.75
CA GLY A 499 11.54 -65.84 49.57
C GLY A 499 11.54 -64.80 50.71
N GLN A 500 12.65 -64.10 50.96
CA GLN A 500 12.71 -62.92 51.83
C GLN A 500 12.91 -61.66 50.99
N GLY A 501 12.10 -60.62 51.21
CA GLY A 501 12.22 -59.35 50.50
C GLY A 501 12.55 -58.23 51.48
N SER A 502 13.83 -57.83 51.58
CA SER A 502 14.19 -56.46 52.02
C SER A 502 15.68 -56.11 52.08
N LEU A 503 16.64 -57.01 51.84
CA LEU A 503 18.04 -56.60 51.63
C LEU A 503 18.73 -57.47 50.57
N HIS A 504 19.39 -56.79 49.63
CA HIS A 504 20.22 -57.35 48.58
C HIS A 504 21.71 -57.12 48.91
N PRO A 505 22.35 -57.92 49.78
CA PRO A 505 23.78 -57.80 50.01
C PRO A 505 24.57 -58.00 48.71
N TRP A 506 25.71 -57.31 48.60
CA TRP A 506 26.60 -57.39 47.46
C TRP A 506 28.06 -57.60 47.87
N VAL A 507 28.81 -58.27 46.99
CA VAL A 507 30.26 -58.47 47.10
C VAL A 507 30.91 -58.09 45.78
N ASP A 508 32.04 -57.40 45.87
CA ASP A 508 32.81 -56.97 44.71
C ASP A 508 34.02 -57.90 44.47
N THR A 509 34.49 -57.97 43.23
CA THR A 509 35.83 -58.51 42.94
C THR A 509 36.91 -57.43 43.12
N ASP A 510 38.11 -57.87 43.51
CA ASP A 510 39.25 -56.97 43.74
C ASP A 510 39.99 -56.62 42.43
N ASP A 511 39.62 -57.29 41.34
CA ASP A 511 40.21 -57.20 40.01
C ASP A 511 39.14 -57.53 38.95
N GLY A 512 39.16 -56.82 37.83
CA GLY A 512 38.25 -56.98 36.69
C GLY A 512 38.62 -58.11 35.74
N ASN A 513 39.78 -58.76 35.93
CA ASN A 513 40.13 -60.00 35.23
C ASN A 513 39.58 -61.27 35.92
N LYS A 514 39.08 -61.15 37.16
CA LYS A 514 38.49 -62.30 37.87
C LYS A 514 37.10 -62.60 37.31
N THR A 515 36.91 -63.82 36.83
CA THR A 515 35.64 -64.33 36.30
C THR A 515 34.94 -65.30 37.25
N ALA A 516 35.41 -65.38 38.49
CA ALA A 516 34.83 -66.19 39.56
C ALA A 516 35.06 -65.53 40.93
N LYS A 517 34.12 -65.71 41.86
CA LYS A 517 34.24 -65.28 43.25
C LYS A 517 33.41 -66.19 44.16
N ASP A 518 33.96 -66.49 45.33
CA ASP A 518 33.27 -67.26 46.36
C ASP A 518 32.53 -66.29 47.30
N VAL A 519 31.21 -66.46 47.40
CA VAL A 519 30.36 -65.73 48.34
C VAL A 519 30.24 -66.59 49.60
N THR A 520 30.86 -66.13 50.69
CA THR A 520 30.97 -66.85 51.97
C THR A 520 30.01 -66.29 53.03
N ALA A 521 29.97 -66.91 54.22
CA ALA A 521 29.09 -66.53 55.33
C ALA A 521 27.59 -66.60 54.99
N LEU A 522 27.23 -67.58 54.16
CA LEU A 522 25.85 -67.92 53.81
C LEU A 522 25.27 -68.92 54.82
N ASN A 523 23.94 -68.95 54.93
CA ASN A 523 23.25 -69.93 55.77
C ASN A 523 23.24 -71.30 55.09
N GLY A 524 23.45 -72.37 55.87
CA GLY A 524 23.37 -73.76 55.39
C GLY A 524 21.99 -74.14 54.88
N SER A 525 21.94 -75.12 53.97
CA SER A 525 20.71 -75.67 53.38
C SER A 525 19.76 -74.63 52.75
N THR A 526 20.23 -73.41 52.46
CA THR A 526 19.41 -72.26 52.04
C THR A 526 19.57 -72.00 50.55
N LEU A 527 18.45 -71.73 49.85
CA LEU A 527 18.45 -71.38 48.43
C LEU A 527 18.68 -69.87 48.26
N TYR A 528 19.76 -69.51 47.57
CA TYR A 528 20.10 -68.14 47.22
C TYR A 528 19.93 -67.89 45.73
N GLN A 529 19.56 -66.66 45.37
CA GLN A 529 19.62 -66.15 44.00
C GLN A 529 20.75 -65.14 43.88
N PHE A 530 21.46 -65.17 42.75
CA PHE A 530 22.64 -64.36 42.44
C PHE A 530 22.48 -63.67 41.09
N ARG A 531 22.99 -62.46 40.97
CA ARG A 531 23.22 -61.78 39.67
C ARG A 531 24.53 -61.02 39.71
N VAL A 532 25.19 -60.94 38.55
CA VAL A 532 26.51 -60.30 38.41
C VAL A 532 26.41 -59.15 37.41
N ARG A 533 27.03 -58.01 37.71
CA ARG A 533 27.28 -56.95 36.73
C ARG A 533 28.75 -56.60 36.68
N ALA A 534 29.20 -56.13 35.53
CA ALA A 534 30.55 -55.60 35.36
C ALA A 534 30.59 -54.10 35.64
N PHE A 535 31.74 -53.58 36.07
CA PHE A 535 31.94 -52.16 36.35
C PHE A 535 33.23 -51.69 35.65
N SER A 536 33.12 -50.66 34.80
CA SER A 536 34.28 -49.98 34.19
C SER A 536 34.45 -48.59 34.81
N LYS A 537 34.23 -47.51 34.04
CA LYS A 537 34.06 -46.14 34.58
C LYS A 537 32.66 -45.93 35.16
N VAL A 538 31.68 -46.69 34.68
CA VAL A 538 30.28 -46.68 35.14
C VAL A 538 29.78 -48.14 35.31
N PRO A 539 28.74 -48.38 36.12
CA PRO A 539 28.14 -49.72 36.26
C PRO A 539 27.50 -50.21 34.96
N GLY A 540 27.74 -51.48 34.62
CA GLY A 540 27.10 -52.19 33.51
C GLY A 540 25.78 -52.87 33.89
N GLU A 541 25.18 -53.54 32.91
CA GLU A 541 23.90 -54.26 33.05
C GLU A 541 24.03 -55.50 33.94
N TRP A 542 22.97 -55.84 34.67
CA TRP A 542 22.90 -57.05 35.48
C TRP A 542 22.71 -58.30 34.61
N SER A 543 23.34 -59.40 34.98
CA SER A 543 23.05 -60.72 34.40
C SER A 543 21.64 -61.19 34.77
N LYS A 544 21.16 -62.21 34.05
CA LYS A 544 20.00 -63.00 34.51
C LYS A 544 20.31 -63.59 35.89
N LEU A 545 19.27 -63.75 36.71
CA LEU A 545 19.36 -64.39 38.02
C LEU A 545 19.68 -65.87 37.87
N VAL A 546 20.62 -66.35 38.68
CA VAL A 546 20.97 -67.77 38.83
C VAL A 546 20.78 -68.20 40.27
N HIS A 547 20.55 -69.48 40.51
CA HIS A 547 20.21 -70.00 41.83
C HIS A 547 21.20 -71.08 42.26
N ALA A 548 21.55 -71.10 43.55
CA ALA A 548 22.30 -72.19 44.15
C ALA A 548 21.87 -72.40 45.61
N ARG A 549 21.87 -73.66 46.04
CA ARG A 549 21.58 -74.05 47.43
C ARG A 549 22.88 -74.43 48.13
N THR A 550 23.18 -73.83 49.27
CA THR A 550 24.33 -74.22 50.11
C THR A 550 24.21 -75.68 50.55
N GLN A 551 25.35 -76.36 50.75
CA GLN A 551 25.34 -77.75 51.20
C GLN A 551 24.75 -77.86 52.61
N GLY A 552 24.16 -79.00 52.95
CA GLY A 552 23.74 -79.29 54.32
C GLY A 552 24.82 -80.08 55.05
N ASP A 553 24.88 -79.98 56.38
CA ASP A 553 25.66 -80.92 57.19
C ASP A 553 25.11 -82.33 56.94
N GLY A 554 25.97 -83.21 56.43
CA GLY A 554 25.57 -84.55 56.01
C GLY A 554 25.15 -85.42 57.20
N PHE A 555 23.94 -85.97 57.12
CA PHE A 555 23.66 -87.31 57.66
C PHE A 555 23.15 -88.19 56.52
N GLN A 556 23.70 -89.41 56.47
CA GLN A 556 23.52 -90.44 55.43
C GLN A 556 22.11 -91.04 55.39
N ASP A 557 21.77 -91.46 54.16
CA ASP A 557 20.93 -92.58 53.71
C ASP A 557 19.54 -92.81 54.35
N PHE A 558 18.50 -92.77 53.52
CA PHE A 558 17.82 -93.94 52.95
C PHE A 558 16.54 -93.48 52.21
N THR A 559 16.45 -93.73 50.91
CA THR A 559 15.17 -93.87 50.17
C THR A 559 14.40 -95.11 50.70
N PRO A 560 13.07 -95.35 50.50
CA PRO A 560 12.19 -94.80 49.45
C PRO A 560 10.67 -94.61 49.79
N THR A 561 9.92 -94.11 48.79
CA THR A 561 8.52 -94.45 48.41
C THR A 561 7.24 -93.86 49.08
N THR A 562 6.34 -93.49 48.16
CA THR A 562 4.85 -93.60 48.12
C THR A 562 3.94 -92.52 48.74
N GLN A 563 3.12 -91.96 47.82
CA GLN A 563 1.66 -91.74 47.85
C GLN A 563 1.00 -90.83 48.92
N GLY A 564 0.27 -89.83 48.42
CA GLY A 564 -1.18 -89.78 48.64
C GLY A 564 -1.77 -88.75 49.62
N VAL A 565 -2.52 -87.80 49.04
CA VAL A 565 -3.85 -87.29 49.48
C VAL A 565 -3.97 -86.44 50.76
N GLY A 566 -4.32 -85.16 50.54
CA GLY A 566 -5.58 -84.54 51.01
C GLY A 566 -5.72 -84.10 52.47
N GLY A 567 -6.07 -82.82 52.68
CA GLY A 567 -6.72 -82.36 53.92
C GLY A 567 -6.63 -80.85 54.22
N ARG A 568 -7.66 -80.08 53.85
CA ARG A 568 -8.18 -78.93 54.64
C ARG A 568 -8.89 -79.47 55.89
N PRO A 569 -9.23 -78.72 56.97
CA PRO A 569 -9.69 -77.30 57.00
C PRO A 569 -9.25 -76.50 58.26
N GLY A 570 -9.81 -75.29 58.46
CA GLY A 570 -9.91 -74.69 59.80
C GLY A 570 -9.75 -73.17 59.88
N SER A 571 -10.81 -72.45 59.55
CA SER A 571 -10.99 -71.01 59.77
C SER A 571 -11.51 -70.76 61.19
N GLU A 572 -10.97 -69.76 61.91
CA GLU A 572 -11.72 -68.64 62.53
C GLU A 572 -10.88 -67.93 63.62
N GLY A 573 -10.66 -66.63 63.43
CA GLY A 573 -9.90 -65.78 64.36
C GLY A 573 -9.70 -64.34 63.88
N TYR A 574 -10.72 -63.70 63.29
CA TYR A 574 -10.65 -62.30 62.86
C TYR A 574 -11.99 -61.58 63.09
N GLN A 575 -12.38 -61.43 64.36
CA GLN A 575 -13.49 -60.53 64.73
C GLN A 575 -13.19 -59.63 65.94
N LEU A 576 -11.93 -59.22 66.12
CA LEU A 576 -11.60 -58.16 67.08
C LEU A 576 -10.74 -57.00 66.53
N VAL A 577 -10.21 -57.11 65.30
CA VAL A 577 -9.25 -56.13 64.76
C VAL A 577 -9.91 -54.99 63.98
N VAL A 578 -11.19 -55.10 63.58
CA VAL A 578 -11.80 -54.15 62.64
C VAL A 578 -12.48 -52.94 63.31
N ALA A 579 -12.68 -52.93 64.63
CA ALA A 579 -13.40 -51.83 65.28
C ALA A 579 -12.55 -50.58 65.61
N VAL A 580 -11.21 -50.68 65.67
CA VAL A 580 -10.34 -49.59 66.16
C VAL A 580 -9.70 -48.75 65.03
N VAL A 581 -9.64 -49.27 63.80
CA VAL A 581 -8.96 -48.61 62.67
C VAL A 581 -9.85 -47.58 61.93
N GLY A 582 -11.14 -47.50 62.28
CA GLY A 582 -12.12 -46.65 61.58
C GLY A 582 -12.18 -45.18 61.98
N SER A 583 -11.73 -44.78 63.18
CA SER A 583 -11.95 -43.40 63.67
C SER A 583 -10.83 -42.41 63.36
N VAL A 584 -9.58 -42.88 63.19
CA VAL A 584 -8.40 -42.02 62.98
C VAL A 584 -8.20 -41.65 61.50
N THR A 585 -8.64 -42.52 60.60
CA THR A 585 -8.48 -42.35 59.14
C THR A 585 -9.43 -41.28 58.59
N VAL A 586 -10.66 -41.22 59.09
CA VAL A 586 -11.66 -40.25 58.63
C VAL A 586 -11.30 -38.81 59.03
N THR A 587 -10.72 -38.60 60.21
CA THR A 587 -10.28 -37.28 60.67
C THR A 587 -9.02 -36.76 59.98
N CYS A 588 -8.11 -37.65 59.56
CA CYS A 588 -6.90 -37.23 58.83
C CYS A 588 -7.20 -36.86 57.37
N VAL A 589 -8.14 -37.57 56.73
CA VAL A 589 -8.51 -37.33 55.34
C VAL A 589 -9.28 -36.02 55.17
N THR A 590 -10.13 -35.65 56.14
CA THR A 590 -10.87 -34.37 56.09
C THR A 590 -9.95 -33.16 56.27
N ILE A 591 -8.93 -33.26 57.14
CA ILE A 591 -7.92 -32.19 57.32
C ILE A 591 -7.02 -32.05 56.08
N LEU A 592 -6.61 -33.17 55.46
CA LEU A 592 -5.81 -33.15 54.24
C LEU A 592 -6.56 -32.56 53.05
N LEU A 593 -7.86 -32.84 52.92
CA LEU A 593 -8.70 -32.25 51.88
C LEU A 593 -8.91 -30.74 52.08
N ALA A 594 -9.09 -30.28 53.33
CA ALA A 594 -9.20 -28.85 53.62
C ALA A 594 -7.91 -28.07 53.32
N LEU A 595 -6.73 -28.66 53.62
CA LEU A 595 -5.43 -28.09 53.30
C LEU A 595 -5.16 -28.07 51.78
N LEU A 596 -5.60 -29.10 51.04
CA LEU A 596 -5.53 -29.12 49.57
C LEU A 596 -6.42 -28.07 48.93
N VAL A 597 -7.62 -27.83 49.46
CA VAL A 597 -8.52 -26.77 48.96
C VAL A 597 -7.91 -25.38 49.23
N LEU A 598 -7.34 -25.13 50.41
CA LEU A 598 -6.63 -23.89 50.72
C LEU A 598 -5.38 -23.68 49.84
N PHE A 599 -4.64 -24.76 49.56
CA PHE A 599 -3.49 -24.73 48.64
C PHE A 599 -3.91 -24.44 47.21
N CYS A 600 -5.02 -25.02 46.74
CA CYS A 600 -5.59 -24.73 45.43
C CYS A 600 -6.04 -23.28 45.32
N ILE A 601 -6.73 -22.72 46.33
CA ILE A 601 -7.16 -21.31 46.34
C ILE A 601 -5.94 -20.36 46.32
N ARG A 602 -4.87 -20.67 47.07
CA ARG A 602 -3.60 -19.90 47.04
C ARG A 602 -2.88 -20.00 45.69
N LYS A 603 -2.92 -21.16 45.03
CA LYS A 603 -2.32 -21.40 43.71
C LYS A 603 -3.09 -20.67 42.61
N THR A 604 -4.41 -20.56 42.70
CA THR A 604 -5.24 -19.81 41.73
C THR A 604 -5.06 -18.29 41.89
N LEU A 605 -4.90 -17.78 43.12
CA LEU A 605 -4.62 -16.36 43.39
C LEU A 605 -3.18 -15.94 43.06
N LEU A 606 -2.20 -16.86 43.12
CA LEU A 606 -0.81 -16.61 42.69
C LEU A 606 -0.60 -16.78 41.18
N LYS A 607 -1.39 -17.61 40.49
CA LYS A 607 -1.32 -17.79 39.03
C LYS A 607 -1.91 -16.60 38.27
N HIS A 608 -2.82 -15.84 38.88
CA HIS A 608 -3.33 -14.60 38.29
C HIS A 608 -2.37 -13.40 38.42
N ARG A 609 -1.29 -13.53 39.21
CA ARG A 609 -0.29 -12.47 39.45
C ARG A 609 1.10 -12.80 38.89
N ARG A 610 1.24 -13.87 38.08
CA ARG A 610 2.54 -14.39 37.59
C ARG A 610 2.54 -14.87 36.14
N ASN A 611 1.75 -14.21 35.28
CA ASN A 611 1.92 -14.23 33.82
C ASN A 611 2.22 -12.80 33.36
N PHE A 612 3.47 -12.36 33.54
CA PHE A 612 4.22 -11.52 32.60
C PHE A 612 5.61 -11.26 33.22
N THR A 613 6.47 -12.27 33.16
CA THR A 613 7.83 -12.23 33.70
C THR A 613 8.75 -12.92 32.70
N TYR A 614 9.94 -12.32 32.47
CA TYR A 614 11.23 -12.99 32.24
C TYR A 614 11.35 -13.78 30.91
N GLN A 615 12.37 -13.66 30.05
CA GLN A 615 13.82 -13.47 30.21
C GLN A 615 14.41 -12.97 28.87
N SER A 616 15.42 -12.12 28.91
CA SER A 616 16.46 -12.10 27.87
C SER A 616 17.80 -11.75 28.50
N GLY A 617 18.73 -12.68 28.36
CA GLY A 617 20.12 -12.57 28.77
C GLY A 617 20.96 -13.53 27.96
N SER A 618 21.85 -12.95 27.15
CA SER A 618 23.15 -13.46 26.72
C SER A 618 23.21 -14.65 25.74
N GLY A 619 23.72 -14.38 24.53
CA GLY A 619 24.38 -15.40 23.71
C GLY A 619 24.40 -15.10 22.20
N GLU A 620 25.42 -14.35 21.78
CA GLU A 620 26.07 -14.31 20.44
C GLU A 620 25.26 -14.77 19.21
N GLU A 621 24.87 -13.81 18.36
CA GLU A 621 24.49 -14.06 16.98
C GLU A 621 25.58 -13.58 16.00
N THR A 622 25.84 -14.46 15.04
CA THR A 622 26.81 -14.35 13.96
C THR A 622 26.51 -13.19 13.02
N ILE A 623 27.55 -12.38 12.77
CA ILE A 623 27.59 -11.29 11.80
C ILE A 623 27.42 -11.88 10.38
N LEU A 624 26.26 -11.68 9.76
CA LEU A 624 26.09 -11.74 8.31
C LEU A 624 26.28 -10.33 7.75
N GLN A 625 27.53 -10.08 7.35
CA GLN A 625 28.01 -8.86 6.73
C GLN A 625 27.44 -8.76 5.30
N PHE A 626 26.41 -7.94 5.10
CA PHE A 626 26.07 -7.47 3.75
C PHE A 626 27.08 -6.41 3.34
N ASN A 627 27.97 -6.76 2.42
CA ASN A 627 28.86 -5.83 1.74
C ASN A 627 28.04 -4.74 1.05
N SER A 628 28.01 -3.55 1.66
CA SER A 628 27.60 -2.33 0.97
C SER A 628 28.69 -1.99 -0.05
N GLY A 629 28.34 -2.01 -1.33
CA GLY A 629 29.21 -1.52 -2.39
C GLY A 629 29.60 -0.06 -2.13
N THR A 630 30.90 0.18 -2.09
CA THR A 630 31.52 1.49 -1.97
C THR A 630 31.18 2.35 -3.19
N LEU A 631 30.16 3.21 -3.09
CA LEU A 631 30.07 4.40 -3.93
C LEU A 631 30.79 5.54 -3.21
N THR A 632 32.03 5.80 -3.61
CA THR A 632 32.75 7.03 -3.28
C THR A 632 32.00 8.21 -3.89
N LEU A 633 31.04 8.79 -3.17
CA LEU A 633 30.49 10.09 -3.49
C LEU A 633 31.34 11.15 -2.80
N THR A 634 31.94 12.03 -3.59
CA THR A 634 32.69 13.20 -3.14
C THR A 634 31.88 13.99 -2.10
N ARG A 635 32.51 14.21 -0.95
CA ARG A 635 32.02 14.97 0.22
C ARG A 635 31.56 16.38 -0.21
N ARG A 636 30.25 16.59 -0.34
CA ARG A 636 29.64 17.93 -0.28
C ARG A 636 29.40 18.29 1.19
N PRO A 637 29.60 19.56 1.60
CA PRO A 637 29.39 19.97 2.98
C PRO A 637 27.92 19.78 3.39
N LYS A 638 27.75 19.26 4.61
CA LYS A 638 26.48 18.98 5.29
C LYS A 638 25.60 20.23 5.29
N PRO A 639 24.39 20.22 4.70
CA PRO A 639 23.39 21.24 4.99
C PRO A 639 23.05 21.15 6.47
N ALA A 640 22.98 22.29 7.16
CA ALA A 640 22.59 22.34 8.56
C ALA A 640 21.20 21.69 8.74
N ALA A 641 21.07 20.87 9.78
CA ALA A 641 19.80 20.23 10.13
C ALA A 641 18.75 21.31 10.44
N GLU A 642 17.72 21.42 9.61
CA GLU A 642 16.48 22.08 10.02
C GLU A 642 15.87 21.27 11.17
N SER A 643 15.59 21.93 12.29
CA SER A 643 14.90 21.31 13.41
C SER A 643 13.46 20.98 13.00
N LEU A 644 13.13 19.69 12.98
CA LEU A 644 11.77 19.19 12.85
C LEU A 644 10.86 19.90 13.86
N THR A 645 9.90 20.67 13.35
CA THR A 645 8.94 21.41 14.17
C THR A 645 7.64 20.61 14.21
N TYR A 646 7.26 20.12 15.38
CA TYR A 646 6.03 19.36 15.62
C TYR A 646 5.15 20.05 16.67
N PRO A 647 3.82 19.77 16.69
CA PRO A 647 2.93 20.31 17.72
C PRO A 647 3.29 19.71 19.09
N ILE A 648 3.70 20.54 20.06
CA ILE A 648 4.06 20.08 21.40
C ILE A 648 2.79 19.92 22.24
N LEU A 649 2.63 18.77 22.91
CA LEU A 649 1.59 18.51 23.90
C LEU A 649 2.20 18.57 25.31
N GLU A 650 1.50 19.20 26.24
CA GLU A 650 1.88 19.22 27.66
C GLU A 650 1.58 17.85 28.29
N TRP A 651 2.53 17.32 29.07
CA TRP A 651 2.41 16.00 29.69
C TRP A 651 1.17 15.87 30.58
N ASP A 652 0.77 16.95 31.25
CA ASP A 652 -0.37 16.98 32.17
C ASP A 652 -1.74 16.88 31.45
N ASP A 653 -1.77 17.13 30.14
CA ASP A 653 -2.99 17.00 29.32
C ASP A 653 -3.22 15.59 28.79
N ILE A 654 -2.36 14.64 29.18
CA ILE A 654 -2.46 13.23 28.79
C ILE A 654 -2.85 12.37 29.98
N LYS A 655 -3.86 11.52 29.77
CA LYS A 655 -4.20 10.43 30.68
C LYS A 655 -4.07 9.08 29.99
N PHE A 656 -3.04 8.32 30.36
CA PHE A 656 -2.82 6.95 29.89
C PHE A 656 -3.93 6.01 30.35
N GLU A 657 -4.41 5.15 29.45
CA GLU A 657 -5.37 4.08 29.70
C GLU A 657 -4.66 2.72 29.50
N ASP A 658 -5.16 1.87 28.60
CA ASP A 658 -4.68 0.51 28.39
C ASP A 658 -3.58 0.42 27.31
N VAL A 659 -2.67 -0.54 27.44
CA VAL A 659 -1.74 -0.92 26.37
C VAL A 659 -2.53 -1.65 25.28
N ILE A 660 -2.55 -1.08 24.07
CA ILE A 660 -3.31 -1.62 22.93
C ILE A 660 -2.46 -2.40 21.93
N GLY A 661 -1.13 -2.30 22.03
CA GLY A 661 -0.21 -3.09 21.22
C GLY A 661 1.21 -3.00 21.75
N GLU A 662 1.99 -4.07 21.59
CA GLU A 662 3.38 -4.13 22.06
C GLU A 662 4.26 -4.74 20.97
N GLY A 663 5.29 -4.01 20.57
CA GLY A 663 6.28 -4.42 19.58
C GLY A 663 7.65 -4.67 20.20
N ASN A 664 8.65 -4.96 19.35
CA ASN A 664 10.00 -5.31 19.77
C ASN A 664 10.70 -4.17 20.54
N PHE A 665 10.59 -2.93 20.05
CA PHE A 665 11.30 -1.76 20.61
C PHE A 665 10.37 -0.67 21.20
N GLY A 666 9.05 -0.82 21.05
CA GLY A 666 8.09 0.17 21.54
C GLY A 666 6.73 -0.44 21.88
N GLN A 667 5.92 0.32 22.59
CA GLN A 667 4.56 -0.01 22.99
C GLN A 667 3.59 1.06 22.54
N VAL A 668 2.36 0.65 22.25
CA VAL A 668 1.26 1.52 21.86
C VAL A 668 0.25 1.52 22.99
N ILE A 669 0.00 2.70 23.57
CA ILE A 669 -0.91 2.89 24.70
C ILE A 669 -2.09 3.74 24.25
N LYS A 670 -3.31 3.33 24.58
CA LYS A 670 -4.49 4.18 24.42
C LYS A 670 -4.47 5.25 25.52
N ALA A 671 -4.76 6.49 25.16
CA ALA A 671 -4.86 7.56 26.13
C ALA A 671 -5.93 8.57 25.77
N MET A 672 -6.38 9.30 26.78
CA MET A 672 -7.24 10.46 26.62
C MET A 672 -6.38 11.72 26.65
N ILE A 673 -6.39 12.47 25.54
CA ILE A 673 -5.68 13.74 25.39
C ILE A 673 -6.69 14.88 25.50
N LYS A 674 -6.32 15.92 26.24
CA LYS A 674 -7.07 17.17 26.33
C LYS A 674 -6.41 18.22 25.41
N LYS A 675 -7.07 18.58 24.32
CA LYS A 675 -6.59 19.59 23.35
C LYS A 675 -7.70 20.59 23.08
N ASP A 676 -7.42 21.88 23.21
CA ASP A 676 -8.39 22.97 22.99
C ASP A 676 -9.69 22.84 23.81
N GLY A 677 -9.60 22.25 25.01
CA GLY A 677 -10.74 22.02 25.90
C GLY A 677 -11.58 20.78 25.59
N ALA A 678 -11.36 20.14 24.43
CA ALA A 678 -11.99 18.88 24.06
C ALA A 678 -11.14 17.67 24.52
N LYS A 679 -11.80 16.58 24.92
CA LYS A 679 -11.15 15.32 25.26
C LYS A 679 -11.29 14.35 24.10
N MET A 680 -10.19 13.79 23.63
CA MET A 680 -10.18 12.80 22.54
C MET A 680 -9.35 11.57 22.91
N SER A 681 -9.75 10.42 22.40
CA SER A 681 -8.96 9.19 22.49
C SER A 681 -7.82 9.26 21.46
N ALA A 682 -6.64 8.77 21.80
CA ALA A 682 -5.51 8.68 20.91
C ALA A 682 -4.66 7.44 21.24
N ALA A 683 -3.81 7.02 20.29
CA ALA A 683 -2.80 6.02 20.58
C ALA A 683 -1.42 6.68 20.69
N ILE A 684 -0.67 6.28 21.70
CA ILE A 684 0.63 6.83 21.99
C ILE A 684 1.64 5.75 21.68
N LYS A 685 2.58 6.03 20.80
CA LYS A 685 3.71 5.14 20.55
C LYS A 685 4.87 5.59 21.43
N MET A 686 5.37 4.70 22.27
CA MET A 686 6.43 5.01 23.23
C MET A 686 7.52 3.94 23.15
N LEU A 687 8.78 4.36 23.18
CA LEU A 687 9.91 3.45 23.29
C LEU A 687 9.97 2.85 24.70
N LYS A 688 10.33 1.57 24.79
CA LYS A 688 10.60 0.95 26.09
C LYS A 688 11.98 1.40 26.55
N ALA A 689 12.03 2.39 27.44
CA ALA A 689 13.27 3.05 27.87
C ALA A 689 14.37 2.07 28.34
N GLU A 690 13.99 0.92 28.87
CA GLU A 690 14.92 -0.09 29.42
C GLU A 690 15.59 -0.99 28.36
N PHE A 691 15.14 -0.99 27.09
CA PHE A 691 15.60 -1.93 26.06
C PHE A 691 15.80 -1.33 24.65
N ALA A 692 15.66 -0.01 24.47
CA ALA A 692 15.79 0.62 23.16
C ALA A 692 17.26 0.84 22.77
N SER A 693 17.67 0.35 21.60
CA SER A 693 19.00 0.60 21.03
C SER A 693 19.07 1.97 20.34
N GLU A 694 20.28 2.50 20.10
CA GLU A 694 20.46 3.74 19.31
C GLU A 694 19.86 3.62 17.90
N ASN A 695 19.81 2.42 17.32
CA ASN A 695 19.13 2.19 16.05
C ASN A 695 17.62 2.35 16.18
N ASP A 696 17.02 1.81 17.24
CA ASP A 696 15.57 1.94 17.49
C ASP A 696 15.17 3.41 17.71
N HIS A 697 16.04 4.19 18.36
CA HIS A 697 15.85 5.64 18.48
C HIS A 697 15.87 6.35 17.12
N ARG A 698 16.76 5.95 16.20
CA ARG A 698 16.80 6.51 14.83
C ARG A 698 15.59 6.12 14.01
N ASP A 699 15.16 4.87 14.09
CA ASP A 699 13.98 4.38 13.35
C ASP A 699 12.71 5.06 13.87
N PHE A 700 12.59 5.23 15.19
CA PHE A 700 11.49 5.96 15.82
C PHE A 700 11.47 7.45 15.45
N ALA A 701 12.63 8.11 15.39
CA ALA A 701 12.74 9.50 14.93
C ALA A 701 12.42 9.63 13.42
N GLY A 702 12.82 8.66 12.61
CA GLY A 702 12.51 8.62 11.17
C GLY A 702 11.01 8.48 10.90
N GLU A 703 10.31 7.65 11.67
CA GLU A 703 8.86 7.49 11.57
C GLU A 703 8.11 8.79 11.90
N LEU A 704 8.54 9.49 12.96
CA LEU A 704 8.00 10.81 13.29
C LEU A 704 8.26 11.84 12.18
N GLU A 705 9.47 11.88 11.63
CA GLU A 705 9.82 12.82 10.56
C GLU A 705 8.93 12.65 9.34
N VAL A 706 8.62 11.40 8.97
CA VAL A 706 7.69 11.09 7.89
C VAL A 706 6.28 11.61 8.22
N LEU A 707 5.77 11.36 9.42
CA LEU A 707 4.45 11.83 9.84
C LEU A 707 4.34 13.37 9.90
N CYS A 708 5.42 14.06 10.30
CA CYS A 708 5.47 15.53 10.28
C CYS A 708 5.44 16.09 8.85
N LYS A 709 6.13 15.44 7.91
CA LYS A 709 6.19 15.86 6.50
C LYS A 709 4.90 15.60 5.74
N LEU A 710 4.17 14.53 6.10
CA LEU A 710 2.90 14.15 5.45
C LEU A 710 1.75 15.10 5.80
N GLY A 711 1.77 15.72 7.00
CA GLY A 711 0.72 16.64 7.44
C GLY A 711 -0.64 15.94 7.62
N GLN A 712 -1.74 16.69 7.50
CA GLN A 712 -3.09 16.12 7.57
C GLN A 712 -3.46 15.44 6.24
N HIS A 713 -3.76 14.15 6.30
CA HIS A 713 -4.14 13.36 5.14
C HIS A 713 -5.37 12.50 5.45
N PRO A 714 -6.34 12.36 4.51
CA PRO A 714 -7.60 11.64 4.77
C PRO A 714 -7.45 10.13 4.94
N ASN A 715 -6.37 9.54 4.41
CA ASN A 715 -6.12 8.08 4.43
C ASN A 715 -4.90 7.66 5.26
N ILE A 716 -4.28 8.59 6.01
CA ILE A 716 -3.12 8.30 6.86
C ILE A 716 -3.43 8.81 8.27
N ILE A 717 -2.99 8.06 9.28
CA ILE A 717 -3.15 8.44 10.68
C ILE A 717 -2.39 9.74 10.93
N ASN A 718 -3.12 10.80 11.27
CA ASN A 718 -2.54 12.12 11.47
C ASN A 718 -1.81 12.23 12.81
N LEU A 719 -0.68 12.94 12.79
CA LEU A 719 0.06 13.29 14.00
C LEU A 719 -0.70 14.36 14.78
N ILE A 720 -1.05 14.09 16.05
CA ILE A 720 -1.74 15.07 16.92
C ILE A 720 -0.73 15.96 17.66
N GLY A 721 0.40 15.38 18.08
CA GLY A 721 1.47 16.08 18.77
C GLY A 721 2.61 15.18 19.24
N ALA A 722 3.53 15.78 20.01
CA ALA A 722 4.81 15.26 20.47
C ALA A 722 5.07 15.74 21.90
N CYS A 723 5.72 14.95 22.76
CA CYS A 723 6.08 15.41 24.12
C CYS A 723 7.33 14.68 24.62
N GLU A 724 8.29 15.42 25.19
CA GLU A 724 9.46 14.83 25.86
C GLU A 724 9.31 14.94 27.38
N ASN A 725 9.50 13.83 28.10
CA ASN A 725 9.42 13.82 29.55
C ASN A 725 10.78 14.19 30.19
N ARG A 726 10.74 14.82 31.36
CA ARG A 726 11.89 15.29 32.14
C ARG A 726 12.77 14.12 32.65
N GLY A 727 13.64 13.61 31.78
CA GLY A 727 14.80 12.79 32.18
C GLY A 727 14.91 11.38 31.60
N GLU A 728 13.98 10.93 30.75
CA GLU A 728 14.09 9.66 30.00
C GLU A 728 13.57 9.86 28.56
N SER A 729 14.11 9.05 27.64
CA SER A 729 13.92 8.95 26.18
C SER A 729 12.68 9.60 25.53
N PRO A 730 12.79 10.18 24.32
CA PRO A 730 11.71 10.95 23.66
C PRO A 730 10.45 10.12 23.32
N ILE A 731 9.26 10.71 23.46
CA ILE A 731 7.93 10.10 23.24
C ILE A 731 7.17 10.88 22.13
N TYR A 732 6.50 10.19 21.20
CA TYR A 732 5.73 10.83 20.10
C TYR A 732 4.33 10.20 19.89
N TRP A 733 3.32 10.98 19.45
CA TRP A 733 1.88 10.63 19.58
C TRP A 733 1.18 10.62 18.21
N SER A 734 0.38 9.58 17.89
CA SER A 734 -0.46 9.52 16.68
C SER A 734 -1.95 9.37 17.01
N GLY A 735 -2.78 10.24 16.44
CA GLY A 735 -4.20 10.31 16.79
C GLY A 735 -5.05 9.20 16.21
N TRP A 736 -5.87 8.54 17.02
CA TRP A 736 -6.91 7.61 16.56
C TRP A 736 -8.28 8.22 16.79
N GLU A 737 -9.03 8.54 15.73
CA GLU A 737 -10.48 8.68 15.82
C GLU A 737 -11.15 7.36 15.42
N LEU A 738 -11.81 6.74 16.41
CA LEU A 738 -12.59 5.51 16.30
C LEU A 738 -13.96 5.78 15.63
N HIS A 739 -13.98 6.29 14.40
CA HIS A 739 -15.22 6.47 13.65
C HIS A 739 -15.04 6.29 12.14
N ALA A 740 -14.55 5.13 11.68
CA ALA A 740 -14.75 4.71 10.28
C ALA A 740 -14.43 3.23 10.05
N PHE A 741 -15.10 2.30 10.75
CA PHE A 741 -15.31 0.94 10.22
C PHE A 741 -16.59 0.39 10.86
N ASN A 742 -17.70 0.69 10.20
CA ASN A 742 -18.92 -0.10 10.25
C ASN A 742 -19.31 -0.39 8.80
#